data_AF-A0AAU4CVB4-F1
#
_entry.id   AF-A0AAU4CVB4-F1
#
_cell.length_a   1.000
_cell.length_b   1.000
_cell.length_c   1.000
_cell.angle_alpha   90.00
_cell.angle_beta   90.00
_cell.angle_gamma   90.00
#
_symmetry.space_group_name_H-M   'P 1'
#
loop_
_entity.id
_entity.type
_entity.pdbx_description
1 polymer ?
#
loop_
_entity_poly.entity_id
_entity_poly.type
_entity_poly.pdbx_seq_one_letter_code
_entity_poly.pdbx_strand_id
1 'polypeptide(L)'
;MVRVPEEDATFVKRECGPDVLAELTVWAREAGAGELSLPRPLWSVPGKGYTGAVLLAVEVAPPARVVVVKVLPKGPSAREPATLRRAWAAVPDFSRRHLVGQPDDPRPLPDGRTVMFQEPAGHSLRGSRPASALGDEALNQVLAEVVRGLLTEWNGPALERAHGTVPRPVRVSDFLRADLDGAWTSGGTIRNWGGELGLVDPSPPWIYSDGLPLPNPYLMVSGRHPGLPDPELRILPGRNHGDLHLDNILVPHWEGEPRPDEYRLIDVCTFSESSALGIDVATLLLASLVPYVNAPLPPEQRHALLRFLVDPSVTHRANIVPGAVERVTAVRDTALRIMRERRWGDQWEVQFLACLQARALLFTSYTAIPEAGRAWFARLAAHAGGELLKRTASGSGPDAAARLPERDSFAAPAFAAPRTPAAAPFAPGQTPRRHLWTTSTGVRDSEAVVGFGPDHTLVVVDGRGGVQRWTVSGTELPGAGGRTPGLRLGHQALASSLTHSVAVARPDELDILRFPQEGGVERMAPVRLASDHFLITSGGDVLATHDRKQLTVRGFEDGAPIASVPCPSGLAASAISTDGSVIALATSRSVQIHRRGGTMLTKETENSLPYLRSRLLKAVLPDPGCWLAVSPSGSHVGCVTFEEVVVWSVADDREVHRSPLGNRQSAEGLGAAQMRLVCTDTGTLLWLKRGRLVCPTTGPAGTQLQQSGYYNDFALSRDGKLAALLDSEGGLSVWET
;
A
#
# COMPACT_ATOMS: atom_id res chain seq x y z
N MET A 1 -12.75 -36.00 25.58
CA MET A 1 -11.53 -35.24 25.24
C MET A 1 -11.65 -34.88 23.78
N VAL A 2 -11.54 -33.61 23.40
CA VAL A 2 -11.62 -33.22 21.98
C VAL A 2 -10.31 -33.60 21.31
N ARG A 3 -10.38 -34.38 20.24
CA ARG A 3 -9.22 -34.71 19.42
C ARG A 3 -8.93 -33.54 18.48
N VAL A 4 -7.69 -33.06 18.48
CA VAL A 4 -7.19 -32.10 17.50
C VAL A 4 -5.99 -32.72 16.80
N PRO A 5 -5.98 -32.87 15.47
CA PRO A 5 -4.79 -33.33 14.75
C PRO A 5 -3.56 -32.48 15.11
N GLU A 6 -2.41 -33.14 15.29
CA GLU A 6 -1.19 -32.46 15.75
C GLU A 6 -0.74 -31.33 14.80
N GLU A 7 -0.92 -31.52 13.50
CA GLU A 7 -0.65 -30.50 12.49
C GLU A 7 -1.55 -29.27 12.64
N ASP A 8 -2.84 -29.46 12.90
CA ASP A 8 -3.80 -28.37 13.11
C ASP A 8 -3.55 -27.65 14.42
N ALA A 9 -3.26 -28.40 15.49
CA ALA A 9 -2.88 -27.83 16.78
C ALA A 9 -1.61 -26.99 16.67
N THR A 10 -0.61 -27.47 15.92
CA THR A 10 0.63 -26.73 15.66
C THR A 10 0.38 -25.48 14.83
N PHE A 11 -0.47 -25.56 13.81
CA PHE A 11 -0.87 -24.43 12.99
C PHE A 11 -1.55 -23.34 13.82
N VAL A 12 -2.60 -23.67 14.58
CA VAL A 12 -3.33 -22.71 15.42
C VAL A 12 -2.42 -22.07 16.46
N LYS A 13 -1.54 -22.85 17.11
CA LYS A 13 -0.55 -22.31 18.06
C LYS A 13 0.39 -21.29 17.41
N ARG A 14 0.85 -21.58 16.19
CA ARG A 14 1.78 -20.71 15.47
C ARG A 14 1.12 -19.41 15.01
N GLU A 15 -0.07 -19.50 14.42
CA GLU A 15 -0.74 -18.33 13.82
C GLU A 15 -1.55 -17.51 14.84
N CYS A 16 -2.14 -18.17 15.83
CA CYS A 16 -3.08 -17.55 16.77
C CYS A 16 -2.63 -17.64 18.24
N GLY A 17 -1.57 -18.38 18.55
CA GLY A 17 -1.08 -18.55 19.91
C GLY A 17 -1.75 -19.70 20.68
N PRO A 18 -1.11 -20.17 21.77
CA PRO A 18 -1.56 -21.35 22.52
C PRO A 18 -2.92 -21.15 23.22
N ASP A 19 -3.21 -19.93 23.69
CA ASP A 19 -4.46 -19.62 24.39
C ASP A 19 -5.68 -19.77 23.48
N VAL A 20 -5.54 -19.44 22.19
CA VAL A 20 -6.61 -19.63 21.20
C VAL A 20 -6.91 -21.11 21.00
N LEU A 21 -5.88 -21.95 20.87
CA LEU A 21 -6.11 -23.40 20.74
C LEU A 21 -6.76 -23.98 22.00
N ALA A 22 -6.32 -23.55 23.18
CA ALA A 22 -6.91 -23.98 24.45
C ALA A 22 -8.39 -23.64 24.50
N GLU A 23 -8.75 -22.39 24.16
CA GLU A 23 -10.14 -21.92 24.16
C GLU A 23 -10.99 -22.63 23.09
N LEU A 24 -10.48 -22.83 21.88
CA LEU A 24 -11.18 -23.60 20.84
C LEU A 24 -11.45 -25.05 21.27
N THR A 25 -10.52 -25.66 22.01
CA THR A 25 -10.68 -27.01 22.55
C THR A 25 -11.74 -27.06 23.66
N VAL A 26 -11.86 -26.01 24.46
CA VAL A 26 -12.93 -25.85 25.47
C VAL A 26 -14.27 -25.65 24.79
N TRP A 27 -14.35 -24.70 23.86
CA TRP A 27 -15.56 -24.43 23.07
C TRP A 27 -16.07 -25.68 22.35
N ALA A 28 -15.19 -26.41 21.64
CA ALA A 28 -15.57 -27.62 20.93
C ALA A 28 -16.18 -28.67 21.88
N ARG A 29 -15.62 -28.81 23.10
CA ARG A 29 -16.14 -29.72 24.12
C ARG A 29 -17.52 -29.31 24.62
N GLU A 30 -17.72 -28.01 24.88
CA GLU A 30 -19.01 -27.46 25.30
C GLU A 30 -20.08 -27.59 24.22
N ALA A 31 -19.68 -27.47 22.95
CA ALA A 31 -20.53 -27.73 21.79
C ALA A 31 -20.80 -29.22 21.54
N GLY A 32 -20.29 -30.13 22.38
CA GLY A 32 -20.49 -31.57 22.27
C GLY A 32 -19.59 -32.27 21.25
N ALA A 33 -18.65 -31.57 20.64
CA ALA A 33 -17.74 -32.13 19.64
C ALA A 33 -16.69 -33.06 20.27
N GLY A 34 -16.43 -34.18 19.59
CA GLY A 34 -15.36 -35.12 19.89
C GLY A 34 -14.06 -34.80 19.13
N GLU A 35 -14.14 -34.02 18.07
CA GLU A 35 -13.05 -33.69 17.16
C GLU A 35 -13.15 -32.24 16.68
N LEU A 36 -11.99 -31.61 16.52
CA LEU A 36 -11.80 -30.30 15.91
C LEU A 36 -10.64 -30.41 14.91
N SER A 37 -10.85 -29.94 13.68
CA SER A 37 -9.84 -29.90 12.62
C SER A 37 -9.97 -28.65 11.75
N LEU A 38 -8.99 -28.39 10.89
CA LEU A 38 -9.05 -27.30 9.92
C LEU A 38 -9.28 -27.87 8.51
N PRO A 39 -10.26 -27.37 7.73
CA PRO A 39 -10.56 -27.89 6.41
C PRO A 39 -9.36 -27.73 5.46
N ARG A 40 -9.22 -28.67 4.50
CA ARG A 40 -8.17 -28.63 3.47
C ARG A 40 -8.76 -28.37 2.07
N PRO A 41 -8.11 -27.54 1.21
CA PRO A 41 -6.95 -26.70 1.52
C PRO A 41 -7.28 -25.71 2.63
N LEU A 42 -6.26 -25.32 3.41
CA LEU A 42 -6.44 -24.44 4.55
C LEU A 42 -7.19 -23.19 4.13
N TRP A 43 -8.41 -23.03 4.65
CA TRP A 43 -9.11 -21.76 4.61
C TRP A 43 -8.56 -20.93 5.76
N SER A 44 -7.37 -20.38 5.52
CA SER A 44 -6.82 -19.30 6.30
C SER A 44 -6.51 -18.18 5.33
N VAL A 45 -6.78 -16.95 5.75
CA VAL A 45 -6.19 -15.78 5.10
C VAL A 45 -5.02 -15.42 6.01
N PRO A 46 -3.78 -15.87 5.72
CA PRO A 46 -2.63 -15.46 6.50
C PRO A 46 -2.35 -14.01 6.15
N GLY A 47 -2.86 -13.07 6.95
CA GLY A 47 -2.70 -11.65 6.65
C GLY A 47 -3.51 -10.76 7.59
N LYS A 48 -2.79 -9.88 8.27
CA LYS A 48 -3.33 -8.79 9.10
C LYS A 48 -4.23 -7.91 8.24
N GLY A 49 -5.55 -8.07 8.36
CA GLY A 49 -6.48 -6.99 8.01
C GLY A 49 -6.07 -5.72 8.76
N TYR A 50 -6.60 -4.55 8.38
CA TYR A 50 -6.28 -3.28 9.05
C TYR A 50 -6.44 -3.35 10.58
N THR A 51 -7.34 -4.23 11.04
CA THR A 51 -7.64 -4.49 12.45
C THR A 51 -6.65 -5.39 13.15
N GLY A 52 -5.80 -6.17 12.45
CA GLY A 52 -4.90 -7.17 13.03
C GLY A 52 -5.57 -8.49 13.42
N ALA A 53 -6.83 -8.72 13.00
CA ALA A 53 -7.54 -9.97 13.24
C ALA A 53 -6.99 -11.13 12.39
N VAL A 54 -7.12 -12.35 12.91
CA VAL A 54 -6.75 -13.60 12.20
C VAL A 54 -8.01 -14.42 11.94
N LEU A 55 -8.19 -14.91 10.71
CA LEU A 55 -9.35 -15.71 10.31
C LEU A 55 -8.95 -17.16 10.00
N LEU A 56 -9.75 -18.10 10.50
CA LEU A 56 -9.61 -19.55 10.30
C LEU A 56 -10.98 -20.16 10.01
N ALA A 57 -11.04 -21.21 9.21
CA ALA A 57 -12.19 -22.11 9.23
C ALA A 57 -11.89 -23.30 10.14
N VAL A 58 -12.88 -23.74 10.90
CA VAL A 58 -12.79 -24.86 11.80
C VAL A 58 -13.94 -25.82 11.51
N GLU A 59 -13.62 -27.10 11.36
CA GLU A 59 -14.58 -28.20 11.30
C GLU A 59 -14.63 -28.87 12.67
N VAL A 60 -15.83 -29.02 13.24
CA VAL A 60 -16.05 -29.75 14.49
C VAL A 60 -17.02 -30.90 14.25
N ALA A 61 -16.82 -32.03 14.94
CA ALA A 61 -17.71 -33.18 14.88
C ALA A 61 -17.65 -34.06 16.14
N PRO A 62 -18.72 -34.77 16.54
CA PRO A 62 -20.13 -34.57 16.15
C PRO A 62 -20.83 -33.48 17.00
N PRO A 63 -21.88 -32.79 16.49
CA PRO A 63 -22.37 -32.84 15.11
C PRO A 63 -21.40 -32.12 14.16
N ALA A 64 -21.30 -32.62 12.93
CA ALA A 64 -20.43 -32.07 11.90
C ALA A 64 -20.91 -30.67 11.49
N ARG A 65 -20.09 -29.64 11.71
CA ARG A 65 -20.33 -28.28 11.19
C ARG A 65 -19.03 -27.54 10.94
N VAL A 66 -19.11 -26.58 10.03
CA VAL A 66 -18.02 -25.67 9.69
C VAL A 66 -18.33 -24.29 10.27
N VAL A 67 -17.35 -23.70 10.95
CA VAL A 67 -17.45 -22.38 11.58
C VAL A 67 -16.25 -21.54 11.18
N VAL A 68 -16.48 -20.28 10.84
CA VAL A 68 -15.42 -19.29 10.65
C VAL A 68 -15.05 -18.71 12.01
N VAL A 69 -13.79 -18.84 12.40
CA VAL A 69 -13.23 -18.29 13.64
C VAL A 69 -12.44 -17.04 13.31
N LYS A 70 -12.85 -15.90 13.89
CA LYS A 70 -12.14 -14.61 13.81
C LYS A 70 -11.53 -14.30 15.17
N VAL A 71 -10.21 -14.28 15.25
CA VAL A 71 -9.45 -13.90 16.46
C VAL A 71 -9.20 -12.40 16.41
N LEU A 72 -9.93 -11.66 17.22
CA LEU A 72 -9.91 -10.21 17.30
C LEU A 72 -8.83 -9.75 18.27
N PRO A 73 -7.99 -8.77 17.91
CA PRO A 73 -6.98 -8.25 18.80
C PRO A 73 -7.60 -7.44 19.94
N LYS A 74 -6.81 -7.23 21.00
CA LYS A 74 -7.17 -6.33 22.09
C LYS A 74 -7.43 -4.92 21.56
N GLY A 75 -8.55 -4.33 21.97
CA GLY A 75 -8.91 -2.95 21.62
C GLY A 75 -10.34 -2.81 21.09
N PRO A 76 -10.63 -1.75 20.32
CA PRO A 76 -11.97 -1.48 19.79
C PRO A 76 -12.56 -2.65 18.98
N SER A 77 -11.73 -3.36 18.19
CA SER A 77 -12.16 -4.49 17.36
C SER A 77 -12.73 -5.66 18.17
N ALA A 78 -12.37 -5.81 19.45
CA ALA A 78 -12.95 -6.83 20.33
C ALA A 78 -14.47 -6.64 20.58
N ARG A 79 -15.03 -5.47 20.21
CA ARG A 79 -16.47 -5.18 20.29
C ARG A 79 -17.25 -5.66 19.07
N GLU A 80 -16.59 -6.17 18.03
CA GLU A 80 -17.24 -6.66 16.80
C GLU A 80 -18.36 -7.69 17.08
N PRO A 81 -18.22 -8.70 17.97
CA PRO A 81 -19.28 -9.67 18.23
C PRO A 81 -20.56 -9.01 18.76
N ALA A 82 -20.42 -8.09 19.72
CA ALA A 82 -21.56 -7.35 20.25
C ALA A 82 -22.21 -6.46 19.18
N THR A 83 -21.39 -5.93 18.27
CA THR A 83 -21.88 -5.07 17.18
C THR A 83 -22.62 -5.87 16.12
N LEU A 84 -22.13 -7.05 15.73
CA LEU A 84 -22.84 -7.98 14.84
C LEU A 84 -24.19 -8.39 15.43
N ARG A 85 -24.25 -8.71 16.74
CA ARG A 85 -25.53 -9.03 17.40
C ARG A 85 -26.52 -7.87 17.35
N ARG A 86 -26.07 -6.63 17.55
CA ARG A 86 -26.93 -5.44 17.42
C ARG A 86 -27.44 -5.27 15.98
N ALA A 87 -26.56 -5.41 14.99
CA ALA A 87 -26.93 -5.35 13.58
C ALA A 87 -28.01 -6.41 13.24
N TRP A 88 -27.81 -7.64 13.71
CA TRP A 88 -28.77 -8.74 13.55
C TRP A 88 -30.14 -8.46 14.16
N ALA A 89 -30.16 -7.94 15.39
CA ALA A 89 -31.39 -7.63 16.10
C ALA A 89 -32.14 -6.43 15.48
N ALA A 90 -31.43 -5.52 14.82
CA ALA A 90 -32.00 -4.28 14.32
C ALA A 90 -33.01 -4.49 13.18
N VAL A 91 -32.74 -5.46 12.29
CA VAL A 91 -33.65 -5.87 11.20
C VAL A 91 -33.50 -7.38 10.94
N PRO A 92 -34.23 -8.24 11.66
CA PRO A 92 -34.00 -9.69 11.61
C PRO A 92 -34.18 -10.31 10.23
N ASP A 93 -35.15 -9.85 9.44
CA ASP A 93 -35.45 -10.43 8.12
C ASP A 93 -34.36 -10.11 7.08
N PHE A 94 -33.84 -8.88 7.12
CA PHE A 94 -32.67 -8.50 6.33
C PHE A 94 -31.44 -9.27 6.80
N SER A 95 -31.22 -9.34 8.10
CA SER A 95 -30.02 -9.95 8.68
C SER A 95 -29.92 -11.44 8.39
N ARG A 96 -31.03 -12.18 8.47
CA ARG A 96 -31.07 -13.60 8.07
C ARG A 96 -30.68 -13.83 6.62
N ARG A 97 -31.02 -12.89 5.73
CA ARG A 97 -30.74 -13.01 4.30
C ARG A 97 -29.37 -12.47 3.91
N HIS A 98 -28.89 -11.43 4.57
CA HIS A 98 -27.76 -10.64 4.07
C HIS A 98 -26.64 -10.42 5.07
N LEU A 99 -26.74 -10.86 6.33
CA LEU A 99 -25.62 -10.84 7.28
C LEU A 99 -25.16 -12.27 7.58
N VAL A 100 -23.87 -12.42 7.87
CA VAL A 100 -23.37 -13.69 8.43
C VAL A 100 -23.83 -13.85 9.89
N GLY A 101 -24.27 -15.06 10.26
CA GLY A 101 -24.69 -15.38 11.62
C GLY A 101 -23.50 -15.49 12.59
N GLN A 102 -23.79 -15.40 13.89
CA GLN A 102 -22.85 -15.68 14.97
C GLN A 102 -23.35 -16.91 15.75
N PRO A 103 -23.00 -18.13 15.33
CA PRO A 103 -23.64 -19.35 15.81
C PRO A 103 -23.28 -19.69 17.27
N ASP A 104 -22.22 -19.09 17.79
CA ASP A 104 -21.70 -19.34 19.13
C ASP A 104 -21.32 -18.01 19.82
N ASP A 105 -21.31 -18.02 21.15
CA ASP A 105 -20.90 -16.86 21.94
C ASP A 105 -19.37 -16.61 21.82
N PRO A 106 -18.95 -15.33 21.75
CA PRO A 106 -17.55 -14.97 21.63
C PRO A 106 -16.82 -15.30 22.93
N ARG A 107 -15.56 -15.71 22.81
CA ARG A 107 -14.72 -16.10 23.95
C ARG A 107 -13.64 -15.05 24.21
N PRO A 108 -13.72 -14.29 25.32
CA PRO A 108 -12.65 -13.38 25.70
C PRO A 108 -11.43 -14.19 26.16
N LEU A 109 -10.24 -13.76 25.75
CA LEU A 109 -8.98 -14.35 26.17
C LEU A 109 -8.32 -13.50 27.28
N PRO A 110 -7.46 -14.09 28.15
CA PRO A 110 -6.81 -13.36 29.24
C PRO A 110 -5.96 -12.16 28.81
N ASP A 111 -5.41 -12.20 27.59
CA ASP A 111 -4.60 -11.12 27.01
C ASP A 111 -5.43 -9.97 26.41
N GLY A 112 -6.76 -10.04 26.51
CA GLY A 112 -7.69 -9.04 26.01
C GLY A 112 -8.10 -9.23 24.55
N ARG A 113 -7.64 -10.28 23.87
CA ARG A 113 -8.18 -10.71 22.57
C ARG A 113 -9.57 -11.33 22.72
N THR A 114 -10.27 -11.52 21.61
CA THR A 114 -11.58 -12.18 21.61
C THR A 114 -11.70 -13.13 20.43
N VAL A 115 -12.11 -14.37 20.67
CA VAL A 115 -12.45 -15.34 19.63
C VAL A 115 -13.92 -15.17 19.28
N MET A 116 -14.21 -14.89 18.02
CA MET A 116 -15.55 -14.75 17.47
C MET A 116 -15.85 -15.90 16.50
N PHE A 117 -17.08 -16.37 16.49
CA PHE A 117 -17.55 -17.44 15.61
C PHE A 117 -18.54 -16.87 14.61
N GLN A 118 -18.38 -17.18 13.33
CA GLN A 118 -19.25 -16.74 12.25
C GLN A 118 -19.68 -17.93 11.39
N GLU A 119 -20.87 -17.85 10.82
CA GLU A 119 -21.30 -18.79 9.79
C GLU A 119 -20.54 -18.54 8.48
N PRO A 120 -20.19 -19.59 7.71
CA PRO A 120 -19.73 -19.40 6.33
C PRO A 120 -20.79 -18.63 5.51
N ALA A 121 -20.36 -17.57 4.84
CA ALA A 121 -21.26 -16.76 4.02
C ALA A 121 -21.85 -17.59 2.87
N GLY A 122 -23.17 -17.55 2.70
CA GLY A 122 -23.87 -18.39 1.73
C GLY A 122 -23.78 -19.89 2.04
N HIS A 123 -23.53 -20.24 3.30
CA HIS A 123 -23.37 -21.62 3.78
C HIS A 123 -22.22 -22.40 3.10
N SER A 124 -21.25 -21.71 2.49
CA SER A 124 -20.13 -22.33 1.80
C SER A 124 -18.85 -21.52 1.90
N LEU A 125 -17.74 -22.16 2.29
CA LEU A 125 -16.41 -21.55 2.27
C LEU A 125 -15.81 -21.41 0.86
N ARG A 126 -16.31 -22.20 -0.10
CA ARG A 126 -15.80 -22.26 -1.49
C ARG A 126 -16.76 -21.66 -2.51
N GLY A 127 -18.05 -21.66 -2.18
CA GLY A 127 -19.13 -21.23 -3.06
C GLY A 127 -19.42 -19.73 -3.00
N SER A 128 -18.64 -18.94 -2.26
CA SER A 128 -18.83 -17.49 -2.13
C SER A 128 -17.55 -16.77 -2.51
N ARG A 129 -17.67 -15.65 -3.24
CA ARG A 129 -16.53 -14.81 -3.62
C ARG A 129 -16.77 -13.34 -3.22
N PRO A 130 -15.73 -12.60 -2.83
CA PRO A 130 -15.83 -11.15 -2.67
C PRO A 130 -16.31 -10.49 -3.96
N ALA A 131 -17.11 -9.43 -3.84
CA ALA A 131 -17.62 -8.69 -4.99
C ALA A 131 -16.48 -8.08 -5.82
N SER A 132 -15.34 -7.75 -5.19
CA SER A 132 -14.11 -7.30 -5.85
C SER A 132 -13.52 -8.30 -6.85
N ALA A 133 -13.86 -9.58 -6.75
CA ALA A 133 -13.38 -10.65 -7.62
C ALA A 133 -14.32 -10.95 -8.81
N LEU A 134 -15.42 -10.21 -8.94
CA LEU A 134 -16.40 -10.40 -10.01
C LEU A 134 -16.02 -9.61 -11.27
N GLY A 135 -16.48 -10.10 -12.43
CA GLY A 135 -16.44 -9.33 -13.67
C GLY A 135 -17.37 -8.10 -13.61
N ASP A 136 -17.16 -7.13 -14.49
CA ASP A 136 -17.82 -5.81 -14.41
C ASP A 136 -19.34 -5.90 -14.39
N GLU A 137 -19.95 -6.67 -15.29
CA GLU A 137 -21.39 -6.85 -15.40
C GLU A 137 -22.00 -7.45 -14.12
N ALA A 138 -21.46 -8.58 -13.66
CA ALA A 138 -21.91 -9.23 -12.43
C ALA A 138 -21.74 -8.32 -11.21
N LEU A 139 -20.62 -7.58 -11.14
CA LEU A 139 -20.40 -6.64 -10.05
C LEU A 139 -21.41 -5.49 -10.10
N ASN A 140 -21.75 -4.94 -11.27
CA ASN A 140 -22.76 -3.90 -11.39
C ASN A 140 -24.14 -4.38 -10.92
N GLN A 141 -24.51 -5.64 -11.23
CA GLN A 141 -25.75 -6.25 -10.71
C GLN A 141 -25.72 -6.37 -9.19
N VAL A 142 -24.64 -6.90 -8.60
CA VAL A 142 -24.47 -7.02 -7.15
C VAL A 142 -24.54 -5.66 -6.46
N LEU A 143 -23.88 -4.64 -6.99
CA LEU A 143 -23.89 -3.29 -6.43
C LEU A 143 -25.32 -2.70 -6.39
N ALA A 144 -26.08 -2.88 -7.46
CA ALA A 144 -27.47 -2.44 -7.51
C ALA A 144 -28.34 -3.19 -6.49
N GLU A 145 -28.17 -4.51 -6.36
CA GLU A 145 -28.89 -5.34 -5.40
C GLU A 145 -28.55 -5.00 -3.94
N VAL A 146 -27.28 -4.71 -3.64
CA VAL A 146 -26.84 -4.26 -2.32
C VAL A 146 -27.48 -2.92 -1.97
N VAL A 147 -27.44 -1.94 -2.88
CA VAL A 147 -28.08 -0.63 -2.65
C VAL A 147 -29.60 -0.77 -2.46
N ARG A 148 -30.24 -1.62 -3.27
CA ARG A 148 -31.66 -1.92 -3.14
C ARG A 148 -31.96 -2.52 -1.76
N GLY A 149 -31.22 -3.53 -1.31
CA GLY A 149 -31.40 -4.14 0.00
C GLY A 149 -31.16 -3.16 1.15
N LEU A 150 -30.12 -2.32 1.08
CA LEU A 150 -29.82 -1.31 2.09
C LEU A 150 -30.96 -0.29 2.27
N LEU A 151 -31.50 0.22 1.17
CA LEU A 151 -32.49 1.31 1.21
C LEU A 151 -33.93 0.81 1.35
N THR A 152 -34.26 -0.35 0.79
CA THR A 152 -35.64 -0.86 0.79
C THR A 152 -35.92 -1.87 1.91
N GLU A 153 -34.92 -2.61 2.36
CA GLU A 153 -35.11 -3.70 3.33
C GLU A 153 -34.47 -3.35 4.67
N TRP A 154 -33.18 -3.02 4.70
CA TRP A 154 -32.49 -2.64 5.94
C TRP A 154 -33.07 -1.33 6.51
N ASN A 155 -33.18 -0.30 5.67
CA ASN A 155 -33.66 1.01 6.09
C ASN A 155 -35.15 1.27 5.76
N GLY A 156 -35.82 0.40 5.02
CA GLY A 156 -37.23 0.55 4.63
C GLY A 156 -38.16 0.89 5.81
N PRO A 157 -38.17 0.09 6.89
CA PRO A 157 -39.03 0.36 8.05
C PRO A 157 -38.73 1.69 8.76
N ALA A 158 -37.47 2.15 8.73
CA ALA A 158 -37.08 3.44 9.32
C ALA A 158 -37.52 4.61 8.43
N LEU A 159 -37.35 4.47 7.11
CA LEU A 159 -37.78 5.45 6.12
C LEU A 159 -39.30 5.64 6.08
N GLU A 160 -40.07 4.55 6.25
CA GLU A 160 -41.53 4.60 6.34
C GLU A 160 -41.99 5.31 7.61
N ARG A 161 -41.34 5.07 8.75
CA ARG A 161 -41.62 5.84 9.98
C ARG A 161 -41.22 7.31 9.86
N ALA A 162 -40.20 7.61 9.06
CA ALA A 162 -39.78 8.98 8.81
C ALA A 162 -40.81 9.75 7.97
N HIS A 163 -41.66 9.08 7.17
CA HIS A 163 -42.77 9.71 6.44
C HIS A 163 -43.80 10.29 7.40
N GLY A 164 -43.59 11.55 7.81
CA GLY A 164 -44.41 12.26 8.79
C GLY A 164 -43.62 13.02 9.84
N THR A 165 -42.30 12.81 9.89
CA THR A 165 -41.39 13.57 10.76
C THR A 165 -40.48 14.44 9.91
N VAL A 166 -40.26 15.69 10.33
CA VAL A 166 -39.29 16.58 9.70
C VAL A 166 -37.92 16.29 10.33
N PRO A 167 -36.92 15.80 9.58
CA PRO A 167 -35.61 15.53 10.15
C PRO A 167 -34.98 16.80 10.70
N ARG A 168 -34.29 16.67 11.83
CA ARG A 168 -33.64 17.80 12.50
C ARG A 168 -32.54 18.39 11.59
N PRO A 169 -32.45 19.73 11.47
CA PRO A 169 -31.33 20.36 10.79
C PRO A 169 -30.01 20.11 11.54
N VAL A 170 -28.95 19.83 10.78
CA VAL A 170 -27.56 19.65 11.24
C VAL A 170 -26.67 20.50 10.36
N ARG A 171 -25.75 21.28 10.93
CA ARG A 171 -24.78 22.04 10.15
C ARG A 171 -23.87 21.09 9.36
N VAL A 172 -23.45 21.49 8.16
CA VAL A 172 -22.51 20.70 7.35
C VAL A 172 -21.24 20.38 8.14
N SER A 173 -20.68 21.35 8.86
CA SER A 173 -19.48 21.13 9.65
C SER A 173 -19.68 20.15 10.82
N ASP A 174 -20.84 20.18 11.49
CA ASP A 174 -21.22 19.23 12.55
C ASP A 174 -21.35 17.83 11.97
N PHE A 175 -22.01 17.70 10.82
CA PHE A 175 -22.13 16.44 10.09
C PHE A 175 -20.77 15.88 9.71
N LEU A 176 -19.91 16.66 9.04
CA LEU A 176 -18.59 16.22 8.60
C LEU A 176 -17.70 15.81 9.79
N ARG A 177 -17.74 16.55 10.90
CA ARG A 177 -16.97 16.18 12.11
C ARG A 177 -17.47 14.89 12.74
N ALA A 178 -18.78 14.72 12.88
CA ALA A 178 -19.34 13.50 13.45
C ALA A 178 -19.02 12.27 12.59
N ASP A 179 -18.97 12.44 11.27
CA ASP A 179 -18.73 11.36 10.32
C ASP A 179 -17.24 10.99 10.16
N LEU A 180 -16.34 11.98 10.22
CA LEU A 180 -14.90 11.80 10.07
C LEU A 180 -14.17 11.51 11.40
N ASP A 181 -14.77 11.90 12.53
CA ASP A 181 -14.31 11.70 13.91
C ASP A 181 -12.78 11.55 14.09
N GLY A 182 -12.31 10.39 14.58
CA GLY A 182 -10.91 10.12 14.90
C GLY A 182 -9.91 10.31 13.75
N ALA A 183 -10.37 10.33 12.48
CA ALA A 183 -9.52 10.62 11.34
C ALA A 183 -9.27 12.13 11.12
N TRP A 184 -10.12 12.99 11.71
CA TRP A 184 -10.02 14.45 11.66
C TRP A 184 -9.34 15.09 12.89
N THR A 185 -9.36 14.42 14.05
CA THR A 185 -8.78 14.96 15.30
C THR A 185 -7.26 15.19 15.21
N SER A 186 -6.67 15.87 16.18
CA SER A 186 -5.22 16.18 16.19
C SER A 186 -4.37 14.90 16.03
N GLY A 187 -3.58 14.83 14.94
CA GLY A 187 -2.80 13.64 14.56
C GLY A 187 -3.53 12.65 13.65
N GLY A 188 -4.81 12.91 13.33
CA GLY A 188 -5.63 12.14 12.41
C GLY A 188 -5.13 12.19 10.96
N THR A 189 -5.28 11.08 10.26
CA THR A 189 -4.72 10.85 8.92
C THR A 189 -5.25 11.82 7.86
N ILE A 190 -6.53 12.19 7.91
CA ILE A 190 -7.14 13.14 6.95
C ILE A 190 -6.57 14.55 7.17
N ARG A 191 -6.44 14.97 8.43
CA ARG A 191 -5.92 16.29 8.78
C ARG A 191 -4.43 16.41 8.42
N ASN A 192 -3.65 15.35 8.63
CA ASN A 192 -2.24 15.32 8.24
C ASN A 192 -2.08 15.45 6.72
N TRP A 193 -2.85 14.66 5.95
CA TRP A 193 -2.84 14.74 4.48
C TRP A 193 -3.25 16.13 3.97
N GLY A 194 -4.31 16.71 4.53
CA GLY A 194 -4.70 18.10 4.20
C GLY A 194 -3.62 19.12 4.56
N GLY A 195 -2.88 18.90 5.65
CA GLY A 195 -1.73 19.71 6.06
C GLY A 195 -0.56 19.62 5.08
N GLU A 196 -0.25 18.42 4.58
CA GLU A 196 0.76 18.20 3.54
C GLU A 196 0.44 18.95 2.24
N LEU A 197 -0.85 19.09 1.93
CA LEU A 197 -1.33 19.88 0.78
C LEU A 197 -1.40 21.40 1.05
N GLY A 198 -1.17 21.86 2.29
CA GLY A 198 -1.37 23.26 2.67
C GLY A 198 -2.85 23.70 2.67
N LEU A 199 -3.76 22.74 2.80
CA LEU A 199 -5.22 22.96 2.75
C LEU A 199 -5.86 23.05 4.15
N VAL A 200 -5.08 22.90 5.20
CA VAL A 200 -5.50 23.09 6.60
C VAL A 200 -4.95 24.42 7.11
N ASP A 201 -5.66 25.04 8.06
CA ASP A 201 -5.34 26.36 8.65
C ASP A 201 -3.83 26.53 9.01
N PRO A 202 -3.16 27.61 8.54
CA PRO A 202 -3.68 28.69 7.68
C PRO A 202 -3.80 28.29 6.21
N SER A 203 -5.02 28.43 5.66
CA SER A 203 -5.34 28.13 4.24
C SER A 203 -6.50 29.01 3.77
N PRO A 204 -6.60 29.38 2.47
CA PRO A 204 -7.72 30.16 1.98
C PRO A 204 -9.06 29.39 2.07
N PRO A 205 -10.18 30.09 2.36
CA PRO A 205 -11.52 29.49 2.38
C PRO A 205 -11.95 28.90 1.05
N TRP A 206 -11.48 29.49 -0.05
CA TRP A 206 -11.77 29.07 -1.40
C TRP A 206 -10.47 28.67 -2.09
N ILE A 207 -10.50 27.55 -2.78
CA ILE A 207 -9.40 26.98 -3.55
C ILE A 207 -9.76 26.97 -5.03
N TYR A 208 -8.77 26.94 -5.89
CA TYR A 208 -8.98 26.87 -7.33
C TYR A 208 -8.62 25.47 -7.82
N SER A 209 -9.55 24.75 -8.45
CA SER A 209 -9.26 23.46 -9.06
C SER A 209 -10.11 23.26 -10.28
N ASP A 210 -9.54 22.65 -11.31
CA ASP A 210 -10.27 22.34 -12.55
C ASP A 210 -11.00 23.53 -13.19
N GLY A 211 -10.38 24.70 -13.17
CA GLY A 211 -10.97 25.91 -13.74
C GLY A 211 -12.02 26.58 -12.85
N LEU A 212 -12.31 26.03 -11.65
CA LEU A 212 -13.41 26.46 -10.79
C LEU A 212 -12.92 26.94 -9.42
N PRO A 213 -13.49 28.03 -8.88
CA PRO A 213 -13.38 28.33 -7.45
C PRO A 213 -14.29 27.38 -6.66
N LEU A 214 -13.69 26.61 -5.74
CA LEU A 214 -14.35 25.61 -4.91
C LEU A 214 -14.11 25.92 -3.43
N PRO A 215 -15.04 25.56 -2.53
CA PRO A 215 -14.79 25.70 -1.10
C PRO A 215 -13.67 24.75 -0.69
N ASN A 216 -12.81 25.18 0.23
CA ASN A 216 -11.79 24.33 0.80
C ASN A 216 -12.47 23.23 1.64
N PRO A 217 -12.39 21.94 1.23
CA PRO A 217 -13.15 20.89 1.86
C PRO A 217 -12.68 20.57 3.29
N TYR A 218 -11.42 20.87 3.62
CA TYR A 218 -10.87 20.69 4.96
C TYR A 218 -11.36 21.79 5.92
N LEU A 219 -11.43 23.04 5.44
CA LEU A 219 -11.98 24.13 6.25
C LEU A 219 -13.49 24.00 6.46
N MET A 220 -14.22 23.38 5.53
CA MET A 220 -15.64 23.04 5.72
C MET A 220 -15.87 22.10 6.91
N VAL A 221 -14.95 21.15 7.17
CA VAL A 221 -15.03 20.30 8.38
C VAL A 221 -14.91 21.14 9.66
N SER A 222 -14.05 22.17 9.66
CA SER A 222 -13.85 23.01 10.84
C SER A 222 -15.10 23.84 11.21
N GLY A 223 -15.89 24.27 10.23
CA GLY A 223 -17.12 25.07 10.44
C GLY A 223 -16.93 26.47 11.03
N ARG A 224 -15.68 26.94 11.19
CA ARG A 224 -15.36 28.19 11.91
C ARG A 224 -14.77 29.27 11.02
N HIS A 225 -14.54 28.99 9.75
CA HIS A 225 -13.88 29.93 8.87
C HIS A 225 -14.89 31.00 8.36
N PRO A 226 -14.70 32.30 8.64
CA PRO A 226 -15.69 33.34 8.31
C PRO A 226 -15.94 33.52 6.80
N GLY A 227 -14.97 33.10 5.96
CA GLY A 227 -15.09 33.12 4.50
C GLY A 227 -15.80 31.92 3.86
N LEU A 228 -16.31 30.96 4.65
CA LEU A 228 -17.04 29.79 4.15
C LEU A 228 -18.44 29.68 4.77
N PRO A 229 -19.50 29.50 3.95
CA PRO A 229 -20.82 29.18 4.48
C PRO A 229 -20.86 27.80 5.16
N ASP A 230 -21.66 27.68 6.22
CA ASP A 230 -21.91 26.42 6.93
C ASP A 230 -23.44 26.19 7.04
N PRO A 231 -24.09 25.76 5.95
CA PRO A 231 -25.54 25.63 5.90
C PRO A 231 -26.05 24.47 6.77
N GLU A 232 -27.34 24.51 7.08
CA GLU A 232 -28.01 23.40 7.76
C GLU A 232 -28.62 22.42 6.75
N LEU A 233 -28.37 21.13 6.96
CA LEU A 233 -28.93 20.03 6.19
C LEU A 233 -29.93 19.25 7.03
N ARG A 234 -31.01 18.80 6.40
CA ARG A 234 -31.90 17.80 6.99
C ARG A 234 -31.36 16.42 6.64
N ILE A 235 -30.80 15.72 7.62
CA ILE A 235 -30.19 14.41 7.41
C ILE A 235 -31.21 13.33 7.76
N LEU A 236 -31.47 12.41 6.83
CA LEU A 236 -32.20 11.18 7.06
C LEU A 236 -31.30 10.21 7.83
N PRO A 237 -31.61 9.91 9.11
CA PRO A 237 -30.88 8.90 9.85
C PRO A 237 -31.27 7.51 9.36
N GLY A 238 -30.32 6.59 9.43
CA GLY A 238 -30.47 5.21 9.03
C GLY A 238 -29.40 4.34 9.66
N ARG A 239 -29.56 3.05 9.43
CA ARG A 239 -28.60 2.03 9.79
C ARG A 239 -27.54 1.96 8.72
N ASN A 240 -26.28 1.86 9.15
CA ASN A 240 -25.15 1.68 8.26
C ASN A 240 -24.33 0.45 8.67
N HIS A 241 -23.73 -0.19 7.68
CA HIS A 241 -22.66 -1.16 7.81
C HIS A 241 -21.42 -0.49 8.42
N GLY A 242 -21.11 0.73 7.96
CA GLY A 242 -20.02 1.57 8.47
C GLY A 242 -18.68 1.36 7.76
N ASP A 243 -18.45 0.18 7.19
CA ASP A 243 -17.27 -0.15 6.37
C ASP A 243 -17.63 -0.92 5.09
N LEU A 244 -18.59 -0.41 4.30
CA LEU A 244 -19.10 -1.13 3.13
C LEU A 244 -18.22 -0.92 1.89
N HIS A 245 -17.23 -1.80 1.70
CA HIS A 245 -16.44 -1.94 0.47
C HIS A 245 -16.64 -3.30 -0.20
N LEU A 246 -16.09 -3.47 -1.40
CA LEU A 246 -16.35 -4.64 -2.26
C LEU A 246 -15.94 -5.98 -1.62
N ASP A 247 -14.92 -5.98 -0.77
CA ASP A 247 -14.46 -7.22 -0.10
C ASP A 247 -15.35 -7.62 1.09
N ASN A 248 -16.13 -6.68 1.63
CA ASN A 248 -17.12 -6.94 2.68
C ASN A 248 -18.47 -7.40 2.11
N ILE A 249 -18.56 -7.61 0.80
CA ILE A 249 -19.72 -8.16 0.11
C ILE A 249 -19.33 -9.52 -0.47
N LEU A 250 -19.81 -10.59 0.13
CA LEU A 250 -19.61 -11.96 -0.35
C LEU A 250 -20.81 -12.40 -1.18
N VAL A 251 -20.55 -12.87 -2.40
CA VAL A 251 -21.56 -13.25 -3.39
C VAL A 251 -21.50 -14.76 -3.61
N PRO A 252 -22.57 -15.50 -3.26
CA PRO A 252 -22.69 -16.90 -3.57
C PRO A 252 -22.64 -17.15 -5.09
N HIS A 253 -22.06 -18.27 -5.49
CA HIS A 253 -22.04 -18.76 -6.85
C HIS A 253 -22.70 -20.13 -6.91
N TRP A 254 -23.70 -20.26 -7.78
CA TRP A 254 -24.38 -21.52 -8.04
C TRP A 254 -24.08 -21.95 -9.46
N GLU A 255 -23.53 -23.16 -9.62
CA GLU A 255 -23.12 -23.69 -10.93
C GLU A 255 -22.14 -22.77 -11.67
N GLY A 256 -21.33 -22.00 -10.92
CA GLY A 256 -20.36 -21.05 -11.46
C GLY A 256 -20.90 -19.63 -11.69
N GLU A 257 -22.22 -19.42 -11.58
CA GLU A 257 -22.87 -18.13 -11.81
C GLU A 257 -23.09 -17.38 -10.49
N PRO A 258 -22.77 -16.07 -10.42
CA PRO A 258 -23.05 -15.27 -9.24
C PRO A 258 -24.56 -15.19 -8.97
N ARG A 259 -24.93 -15.04 -7.69
CA ARG A 259 -26.29 -14.77 -7.22
C ARG A 259 -26.35 -13.38 -6.58
N PRO A 260 -26.59 -12.33 -7.37
CA PRO A 260 -26.49 -10.95 -6.90
C PRO A 260 -27.43 -10.60 -5.75
N ASP A 261 -28.60 -11.22 -5.70
CA ASP A 261 -29.65 -11.03 -4.69
C ASP A 261 -29.39 -11.83 -3.40
N GLU A 262 -28.44 -12.75 -3.39
CA GLU A 262 -28.07 -13.57 -2.22
C GLU A 262 -26.77 -13.13 -1.56
N TYR A 263 -26.33 -11.90 -1.83
CA TYR A 263 -25.13 -11.35 -1.21
C TYR A 263 -25.20 -11.42 0.32
N ARG A 264 -24.03 -11.57 0.94
CA ARG A 264 -23.81 -11.57 2.38
C ARG A 264 -22.79 -10.49 2.74
N LEU A 265 -23.10 -9.70 3.76
CA LEU A 265 -22.25 -8.66 4.29
C LEU A 265 -21.51 -9.20 5.53
N ILE A 266 -20.23 -8.83 5.61
CA ILE A 266 -19.32 -9.23 6.68
C ILE A 266 -18.60 -8.01 7.24
N ASP A 267 -18.00 -8.15 8.42
CA ASP A 267 -17.23 -7.09 9.08
C ASP A 267 -18.04 -5.81 9.39
N VAL A 268 -19.14 -5.99 10.11
CA VAL A 268 -20.00 -4.90 10.61
C VAL A 268 -19.44 -4.23 11.87
N CYS A 269 -18.11 -4.17 12.05
CA CYS A 269 -17.50 -3.69 13.28
C CYS A 269 -17.78 -2.21 13.60
N THR A 270 -18.12 -1.41 12.58
CA THR A 270 -18.45 0.01 12.66
C THR A 270 -19.94 0.30 12.49
N PHE A 271 -20.80 -0.71 12.58
CA PHE A 271 -22.25 -0.57 12.45
C PHE A 271 -22.82 0.47 13.43
N SER A 272 -23.68 1.35 12.91
CA SER A 272 -24.45 2.32 13.67
C SER A 272 -25.92 2.23 13.29
N GLU A 273 -26.81 2.36 14.29
CA GLU A 273 -28.25 2.34 14.10
C GLU A 273 -28.82 3.68 13.63
N SER A 274 -28.04 4.76 13.72
CA SER A 274 -28.53 6.14 13.59
C SER A 274 -27.55 7.08 12.86
N SER A 275 -26.80 6.54 11.90
CA SER A 275 -25.91 7.35 11.04
C SER A 275 -26.66 7.95 9.84
N ALA A 276 -26.01 8.79 9.04
CA ALA A 276 -26.63 9.27 7.80
C ALA A 276 -26.77 8.14 6.78
N LEU A 277 -27.98 8.00 6.23
CA LEU A 277 -28.34 6.92 5.30
C LEU A 277 -27.45 6.82 4.05
N GLY A 278 -26.86 7.93 3.60
CA GLY A 278 -26.03 7.98 2.39
C GLY A 278 -24.59 7.50 2.58
N ILE A 279 -24.14 7.22 3.81
CA ILE A 279 -22.73 6.90 4.09
C ILE A 279 -22.27 5.61 3.41
N ASP A 280 -23.03 4.52 3.58
CA ASP A 280 -22.67 3.24 2.95
C ASP A 280 -22.76 3.32 1.42
N VAL A 281 -23.77 4.03 0.89
CA VAL A 281 -23.94 4.20 -0.56
C VAL A 281 -22.77 4.99 -1.15
N ALA A 282 -22.35 6.08 -0.50
CA ALA A 282 -21.19 6.86 -0.91
C ALA A 282 -19.88 6.05 -0.79
N THR A 283 -19.70 5.31 0.33
CA THR A 283 -18.53 4.45 0.54
C THR A 283 -18.43 3.39 -0.56
N LEU A 284 -19.54 2.69 -0.83
CA LEU A 284 -19.61 1.64 -1.85
C LEU A 284 -19.32 2.20 -3.25
N LEU A 285 -19.89 3.37 -3.58
CA LEU A 285 -19.62 4.05 -4.84
C LEU A 285 -18.13 4.34 -5.01
N LEU A 286 -17.52 5.00 -4.02
CA LEU A 286 -16.10 5.37 -4.09
C LEU A 286 -15.20 4.14 -4.11
N ALA A 287 -15.48 3.11 -3.30
CA ALA A 287 -14.76 1.84 -3.31
C ALA A 287 -14.81 1.17 -4.69
N SER A 288 -15.99 1.17 -5.33
CA SER A 288 -16.17 0.59 -6.67
C SER A 288 -15.46 1.36 -7.78
N LEU A 289 -15.11 2.63 -7.55
CA LEU A 289 -14.45 3.50 -8.51
C LEU A 289 -12.93 3.56 -8.34
N VAL A 290 -12.37 3.02 -7.25
CA VAL A 290 -10.91 2.98 -7.01
C VAL A 290 -10.11 2.45 -8.22
N PRO A 291 -10.52 1.35 -8.91
CA PRO A 291 -9.79 0.88 -10.08
C PRO A 291 -9.68 1.92 -11.20
N TYR A 292 -10.75 2.69 -11.44
CA TYR A 292 -10.78 3.75 -12.45
C TYR A 292 -9.97 4.98 -12.04
N VAL A 293 -9.96 5.32 -10.76
CA VAL A 293 -9.18 6.43 -10.21
C VAL A 293 -7.68 6.12 -10.24
N ASN A 294 -7.30 4.86 -10.03
CA ASN A 294 -5.91 4.41 -10.03
C ASN A 294 -5.36 4.12 -11.43
N ALA A 295 -6.22 3.82 -12.41
CA ALA A 295 -5.84 3.66 -13.79
C ALA A 295 -5.42 5.01 -14.43
N PRO A 296 -4.51 5.00 -15.42
CA PRO A 296 -4.15 6.19 -16.18
C PRO A 296 -5.30 6.60 -17.10
N LEU A 297 -6.31 7.29 -16.55
CA LEU A 297 -7.34 7.95 -17.34
C LEU A 297 -6.84 9.31 -17.85
N PRO A 298 -7.19 9.73 -19.09
CA PRO A 298 -6.92 11.07 -19.57
C PRO A 298 -7.47 12.14 -18.61
N PRO A 299 -6.78 13.29 -18.43
CA PRO A 299 -7.22 14.34 -17.50
C PRO A 299 -8.67 14.77 -17.68
N GLU A 300 -9.13 14.86 -18.94
CA GLU A 300 -10.51 15.21 -19.30
C GLU A 300 -11.52 14.17 -18.78
N GLN A 301 -11.20 12.87 -18.88
CA GLN A 301 -12.08 11.80 -18.38
C GLN A 301 -12.08 11.76 -16.85
N ARG A 302 -10.94 12.04 -16.20
CA ARG A 302 -10.85 12.14 -14.73
C ARG A 302 -11.68 13.29 -14.20
N HIS A 303 -11.64 14.43 -14.88
CA HIS A 303 -12.47 15.58 -14.57
C HIS A 303 -13.94 15.31 -14.85
N ALA A 304 -14.28 14.70 -15.99
CA ALA A 304 -15.65 14.34 -16.33
C ALA A 304 -16.27 13.37 -15.33
N LEU A 305 -15.52 12.36 -14.85
CA LEU A 305 -15.98 11.43 -13.82
C LEU A 305 -16.26 12.15 -12.50
N LEU A 306 -15.35 13.03 -12.11
CA LEU A 306 -15.51 13.84 -10.90
C LEU A 306 -16.79 14.69 -11.00
N ARG A 307 -16.97 15.42 -12.11
CA ARG A 307 -18.17 16.23 -12.34
C ARG A 307 -19.44 15.38 -12.40
N PHE A 308 -19.39 14.21 -13.04
CA PHE A 308 -20.53 13.31 -13.15
C PHE A 308 -21.02 12.78 -11.80
N LEU A 309 -20.14 12.62 -10.81
CA LEU A 309 -20.51 12.20 -9.45
C LEU A 309 -21.29 13.26 -8.68
N VAL A 310 -20.90 14.54 -8.83
CA VAL A 310 -21.47 15.66 -8.07
C VAL A 310 -22.65 16.31 -8.78
N ASP A 311 -22.57 16.46 -10.10
CA ASP A 311 -23.54 17.14 -10.96
C ASP A 311 -23.70 16.36 -12.27
N PRO A 312 -24.47 15.26 -12.27
CA PRO A 312 -24.56 14.38 -13.42
C PRO A 312 -25.33 15.05 -14.55
N SER A 313 -24.65 15.21 -15.67
CA SER A 313 -25.22 15.66 -16.93
C SER A 313 -24.89 14.69 -18.05
N VAL A 314 -25.70 14.72 -19.12
CA VAL A 314 -25.46 13.91 -20.33
C VAL A 314 -24.07 14.23 -20.92
N THR A 315 -23.64 15.50 -20.84
CA THR A 315 -22.34 15.96 -21.32
C THR A 315 -21.18 15.30 -20.56
N HIS A 316 -21.24 15.25 -19.23
CA HIS A 316 -20.19 14.58 -18.45
C HIS A 316 -20.19 13.06 -18.68
N ARG A 317 -21.39 12.46 -18.79
CA ARG A 317 -21.56 11.03 -19.07
C ARG A 317 -20.89 10.60 -20.38
N ALA A 318 -20.98 11.41 -21.43
CA ALA A 318 -20.40 11.10 -22.74
C ALA A 318 -18.86 11.06 -22.73
N ASN A 319 -18.23 11.69 -21.73
CA ASN A 319 -16.78 11.87 -21.64
C ASN A 319 -16.12 10.97 -20.59
N ILE A 320 -16.80 9.93 -20.12
CA ILE A 320 -16.27 8.96 -19.15
C ILE A 320 -16.30 7.55 -19.72
N VAL A 321 -15.36 6.70 -19.29
CA VAL A 321 -15.31 5.30 -19.74
C VAL A 321 -16.61 4.56 -19.37
N PRO A 322 -17.17 3.73 -20.26
CA PRO A 322 -18.47 3.08 -20.05
C PRO A 322 -18.58 2.33 -18.71
N GLY A 323 -17.55 1.56 -18.33
CA GLY A 323 -17.56 0.83 -17.06
C GLY A 323 -17.70 1.73 -15.82
N ALA A 324 -17.14 2.94 -15.85
CA ALA A 324 -17.32 3.90 -14.75
C ALA A 324 -18.75 4.48 -14.74
N VAL A 325 -19.36 4.72 -15.92
CA VAL A 325 -20.78 5.12 -16.03
C VAL A 325 -21.65 4.05 -15.37
N GLU A 326 -21.45 2.79 -15.74
CA GLU A 326 -22.26 1.67 -15.27
C GLU A 326 -22.14 1.50 -13.75
N ARG A 327 -20.95 1.67 -13.18
CA ARG A 327 -20.71 1.67 -11.72
C ARG A 327 -21.49 2.78 -11.02
N VAL A 328 -21.41 4.01 -11.53
CA VAL A 328 -22.16 5.14 -10.98
C VAL A 328 -23.66 4.88 -11.08
N THR A 329 -24.14 4.37 -12.21
CA THR A 329 -25.55 4.03 -12.39
C THR A 329 -26.01 2.92 -11.45
N ALA A 330 -25.22 1.86 -11.30
CA ALA A 330 -25.53 0.73 -10.41
C ALA A 330 -25.70 1.16 -8.95
N VAL A 331 -24.89 2.11 -8.48
CA VAL A 331 -24.93 2.55 -7.06
C VAL A 331 -25.77 3.82 -6.87
N ARG A 332 -25.36 4.93 -7.48
CA ARG A 332 -25.93 6.27 -7.25
C ARG A 332 -27.32 6.40 -7.84
N ASP A 333 -27.50 6.01 -9.10
CA ASP A 333 -28.78 6.20 -9.79
C ASP A 333 -29.84 5.22 -9.25
N THR A 334 -29.43 3.98 -8.90
CA THR A 334 -30.29 3.04 -8.15
C THR A 334 -30.77 3.66 -6.84
N ALA A 335 -29.87 4.22 -6.03
CA ALA A 335 -30.24 4.87 -4.78
C ALA A 335 -31.19 6.06 -5.01
N LEU A 336 -30.88 6.93 -5.95
CA LEU A 336 -31.69 8.10 -6.27
C LEU A 336 -33.10 7.71 -6.72
N ARG A 337 -33.23 6.68 -7.56
CA ARG A 337 -34.52 6.16 -8.02
C ARG A 337 -35.37 5.69 -6.84
N ILE A 338 -34.81 4.86 -5.96
CA ILE A 338 -35.51 4.37 -4.75
C ILE A 338 -35.94 5.54 -3.86
N MET A 339 -35.06 6.52 -3.66
CA MET A 339 -35.36 7.68 -2.81
C MET A 339 -36.41 8.60 -3.43
N ARG A 340 -36.45 8.73 -4.76
CA ARG A 340 -37.54 9.44 -5.47
C ARG A 340 -38.88 8.71 -5.36
N GLU A 341 -38.90 7.40 -5.54
CA GLU A 341 -40.10 6.57 -5.33
C GLU A 341 -40.64 6.72 -3.90
N ARG A 342 -39.75 6.87 -2.92
CA ARG A 342 -40.07 7.15 -1.51
C ARG A 342 -40.24 8.64 -1.18
N ARG A 343 -40.35 9.54 -2.16
CA ARG A 343 -40.57 11.00 -1.98
C ARG A 343 -39.50 11.73 -1.14
N TRP A 344 -38.29 11.19 -1.11
CA TRP A 344 -37.12 11.78 -0.44
C TRP A 344 -36.07 12.31 -1.43
N GLY A 345 -36.36 12.34 -2.74
CA GLY A 345 -35.40 12.67 -3.80
C GLY A 345 -34.58 13.94 -3.55
N ASP A 346 -35.23 15.08 -3.36
CA ASP A 346 -34.55 16.37 -3.22
C ASP A 346 -33.64 16.42 -1.97
N GLN A 347 -34.14 15.90 -0.84
CA GLN A 347 -33.38 15.83 0.40
C GLN A 347 -32.21 14.84 0.28
N TRP A 348 -32.43 13.70 -0.39
CA TRP A 348 -31.42 12.70 -0.65
C TRP A 348 -30.27 13.26 -1.48
N GLU A 349 -30.56 14.01 -2.56
CA GLU A 349 -29.51 14.56 -3.41
C GLU A 349 -28.55 15.48 -2.63
N VAL A 350 -29.08 16.34 -1.76
CA VAL A 350 -28.26 17.22 -0.90
C VAL A 350 -27.51 16.42 0.16
N GLN A 351 -28.18 15.48 0.85
CA GLN A 351 -27.53 14.61 1.84
C GLN A 351 -26.44 13.74 1.22
N PHE A 352 -26.66 13.22 0.01
CA PHE A 352 -25.71 12.39 -0.70
C PHE A 352 -24.43 13.16 -1.04
N LEU A 353 -24.53 14.44 -1.43
CA LEU A 353 -23.35 15.29 -1.63
C LEU A 353 -22.53 15.47 -0.36
N ALA A 354 -23.19 15.66 0.80
CA ALA A 354 -22.50 15.74 2.08
C ALA A 354 -21.81 14.41 2.45
N CYS A 355 -22.51 13.29 2.26
CA CYS A 355 -21.92 11.95 2.46
C CYS A 355 -20.75 11.70 1.51
N LEU A 356 -20.88 12.10 0.24
CA LEU A 356 -19.84 11.99 -0.77
C LEU A 356 -18.60 12.83 -0.40
N GLN A 357 -18.80 14.06 0.10
CA GLN A 357 -17.71 14.90 0.59
C GLN A 357 -16.98 14.24 1.76
N ALA A 358 -17.72 13.76 2.77
CA ALA A 358 -17.14 13.10 3.93
C ALA A 358 -16.36 11.85 3.52
N ARG A 359 -16.94 11.00 2.68
CA ARG A 359 -16.29 9.75 2.26
C ARG A 359 -15.13 9.99 1.30
N ALA A 360 -15.20 11.00 0.44
CA ALA A 360 -14.06 11.40 -0.37
C ALA A 360 -12.88 11.87 0.50
N LEU A 361 -13.14 12.66 1.55
CA LEU A 361 -12.11 13.01 2.54
C LEU A 361 -11.55 11.77 3.25
N LEU A 362 -12.39 10.82 3.66
CA LEU A 362 -11.93 9.58 4.27
C LEU A 362 -11.02 8.76 3.35
N PHE A 363 -11.34 8.68 2.05
CA PHE A 363 -10.51 7.98 1.06
C PHE A 363 -9.13 8.61 0.87
N THR A 364 -8.94 9.89 1.22
CA THR A 364 -7.60 10.51 1.27
C THR A 364 -6.70 9.92 2.34
N SER A 365 -7.26 9.20 3.32
CA SER A 365 -6.48 8.55 4.39
C SER A 365 -6.00 7.14 4.04
N TYR A 366 -6.54 6.52 2.97
CA TYR A 366 -6.23 5.14 2.63
C TYR A 366 -4.90 5.05 1.90
N THR A 367 -3.89 4.50 2.56
CA THR A 367 -2.52 4.36 2.02
C THR A 367 -2.41 3.35 0.88
N ALA A 368 -3.39 2.45 0.73
CA ALA A 368 -3.51 1.57 -0.43
C ALA A 368 -3.89 2.32 -1.71
N ILE A 369 -4.43 3.54 -1.59
CA ILE A 369 -4.73 4.41 -2.73
C ILE A 369 -3.47 5.24 -3.02
N PRO A 370 -2.92 5.20 -4.26
CA PRO A 370 -1.79 6.03 -4.66
C PRO A 370 -2.07 7.52 -4.46
N GLU A 371 -1.01 8.31 -4.33
CA GLU A 371 -1.08 9.75 -4.08
C GLU A 371 -1.98 10.49 -5.08
N ALA A 372 -1.85 10.20 -6.37
CA ALA A 372 -2.69 10.77 -7.42
C ALA A 372 -4.19 10.41 -7.26
N GLY A 373 -4.49 9.24 -6.69
CA GLY A 373 -5.85 8.84 -6.36
C GLY A 373 -6.37 9.60 -5.13
N ARG A 374 -5.56 9.70 -4.07
CA ARG A 374 -5.91 10.48 -2.86
C ARG A 374 -6.12 11.96 -3.18
N ALA A 375 -5.30 12.54 -4.06
CA ALA A 375 -5.49 13.91 -4.56
C ALA A 375 -6.79 14.05 -5.38
N TRP A 376 -7.14 13.05 -6.18
CA TRP A 376 -8.42 13.03 -6.90
C TRP A 376 -9.61 12.98 -5.94
N PHE A 377 -9.55 12.19 -4.87
CA PHE A 377 -10.59 12.18 -3.83
C PHE A 377 -10.66 13.50 -3.05
N ALA A 378 -9.52 14.16 -2.79
CA ALA A 378 -9.52 15.49 -2.17
C ALA A 378 -10.21 16.54 -3.08
N ARG A 379 -9.98 16.48 -4.39
CA ARG A 379 -10.69 17.28 -5.39
C ARG A 379 -12.18 16.96 -5.41
N LEU A 380 -12.55 15.68 -5.41
CA LEU A 380 -13.95 15.26 -5.35
C LEU A 380 -14.65 15.84 -4.11
N ALA A 381 -13.99 15.86 -2.95
CA ALA A 381 -14.53 16.48 -1.74
C ALA A 381 -14.80 17.98 -1.92
N ALA A 382 -13.88 18.72 -2.55
CA ALA A 382 -14.06 20.15 -2.84
C ALA A 382 -15.23 20.40 -3.79
N HIS A 383 -15.35 19.60 -4.85
CA HIS A 383 -16.46 19.68 -5.80
C HIS A 383 -17.81 19.30 -5.19
N ALA A 384 -17.85 18.26 -4.35
CA ALA A 384 -19.05 17.85 -3.64
C ALA A 384 -19.49 18.96 -2.68
N GLY A 385 -18.56 19.57 -1.95
CA GLY A 385 -18.82 20.76 -1.11
C GLY A 385 -19.31 21.96 -1.91
N GLY A 386 -18.72 22.24 -3.08
CA GLY A 386 -19.13 23.34 -3.95
C GLY A 386 -20.56 23.16 -4.49
N GLU A 387 -20.89 21.97 -4.97
CA GLU A 387 -22.24 21.66 -5.45
C GLU A 387 -23.26 21.64 -4.29
N LEU A 388 -22.87 21.18 -3.11
CA LEU A 388 -23.68 21.25 -1.90
C LEU A 388 -24.06 22.70 -1.57
N LEU A 389 -23.08 23.61 -1.50
CA LEU A 389 -23.32 25.03 -1.21
C LEU A 389 -24.22 25.73 -2.25
N LYS A 390 -24.06 25.35 -3.52
CA LYS A 390 -24.91 25.84 -4.62
C LYS A 390 -26.37 25.42 -4.43
N ARG A 391 -26.61 24.16 -4.05
CA ARG A 391 -27.98 23.62 -3.88
C ARG A 391 -28.67 24.10 -2.60
N THR A 392 -27.93 24.49 -1.57
CA THR A 392 -28.51 25.03 -0.33
C THR A 392 -28.69 26.56 -0.36
N ALA A 393 -28.47 27.20 -1.52
CA ALA A 393 -28.60 28.66 -1.72
C ALA A 393 -27.82 29.51 -0.69
N SER A 394 -26.82 28.92 -0.03
CA SER A 394 -26.05 29.57 1.05
C SER A 394 -24.75 30.20 0.57
N GLY A 395 -24.53 30.24 -0.74
CA GLY A 395 -23.45 30.99 -1.36
C GLY A 395 -23.79 31.38 -2.79
N SER A 396 -24.01 32.67 -3.03
CA SER A 396 -23.25 33.29 -4.10
C SER A 396 -21.78 33.03 -3.76
N GLY A 397 -21.03 32.40 -4.65
CA GLY A 397 -19.57 32.37 -4.49
C GLY A 397 -19.05 33.78 -4.25
N PRO A 398 -17.79 33.97 -3.83
CA PRO A 398 -17.20 35.30 -3.92
C PRO A 398 -17.50 35.89 -5.30
N ASP A 399 -17.66 37.22 -5.41
CA ASP A 399 -17.60 37.95 -6.68
C ASP A 399 -16.22 37.64 -7.32
N ALA A 400 -16.09 36.44 -7.91
CA ALA A 400 -14.83 35.78 -8.22
C ALA A 400 -14.31 36.23 -9.58
N ALA A 401 -14.57 37.48 -9.93
CA ALA A 401 -13.81 38.22 -10.93
C ALA A 401 -12.44 38.69 -10.39
N ALA A 402 -12.19 38.55 -9.09
CA ALA A 402 -10.91 38.89 -8.47
C ALA A 402 -9.86 37.80 -8.71
N ARG A 403 -9.24 37.84 -9.90
CA ARG A 403 -8.03 37.11 -10.34
C ARG A 403 -8.05 35.60 -10.07
N LEU A 404 -8.39 34.84 -11.11
CA LEU A 404 -8.07 33.41 -11.20
C LEU A 404 -6.59 33.23 -10.86
N PRO A 405 -6.24 32.47 -9.81
CA PRO A 405 -4.84 32.13 -9.58
C PRO A 405 -4.36 31.29 -10.77
N GLU A 406 -3.11 31.49 -11.21
CA GLU A 406 -2.51 30.78 -12.34
C GLU A 406 -2.36 29.26 -12.11
N ARG A 407 -2.71 28.74 -10.92
CA ARG A 407 -2.38 27.41 -10.45
C ARG A 407 -3.54 26.71 -9.76
N ASP A 408 -3.75 25.44 -10.10
CA ASP A 408 -4.63 24.53 -9.35
C ASP A 408 -4.08 24.35 -7.92
N SER A 409 -4.94 24.53 -6.91
CA SER A 409 -4.62 24.42 -5.49
C SER A 409 -4.30 23.00 -5.05
N PHE A 410 -4.69 22.00 -5.83
CA PHE A 410 -4.25 20.61 -5.68
C PHE A 410 -3.04 20.28 -6.56
N ALA A 411 -2.60 21.20 -7.44
CA ALA A 411 -1.29 21.13 -8.07
C ALA A 411 -0.25 21.73 -7.10
N ALA A 412 0.33 20.92 -6.23
CA ALA A 412 1.23 21.32 -5.14
C ALA A 412 2.30 22.38 -5.54
N PRO A 413 2.51 23.50 -4.81
CA PRO A 413 3.59 24.47 -5.03
C PRO A 413 4.99 23.86 -4.87
N ALA A 414 5.89 24.16 -5.81
CA ALA A 414 7.33 23.81 -5.82
C ALA A 414 7.73 22.32 -5.93
N PHE A 415 7.54 21.74 -7.12
CA PHE A 415 8.27 20.54 -7.60
C PHE A 415 8.99 20.80 -8.95
N ALA A 416 9.58 22.00 -9.12
CA ALA A 416 10.39 22.35 -10.29
C ALA A 416 11.88 21.93 -10.19
N ALA A 417 12.17 20.96 -9.33
CA ALA A 417 13.26 20.01 -9.49
C ALA A 417 12.62 18.63 -9.25
N PRO A 418 13.01 17.56 -9.97
CA PRO A 418 12.42 16.25 -9.76
C PRO A 418 12.77 15.76 -8.36
N ARG A 419 11.92 16.08 -7.39
CA ARG A 419 11.83 15.33 -6.16
C ARG A 419 10.91 14.16 -6.47
N THR A 420 11.55 13.03 -6.75
CA THR A 420 10.95 11.72 -6.86
C THR A 420 9.85 11.57 -5.80
N PRO A 421 8.59 11.23 -6.16
CA PRO A 421 7.57 10.92 -5.16
C PRO A 421 8.13 9.82 -4.26
N ALA A 422 8.10 10.05 -2.94
CA ALA A 422 8.52 9.04 -1.98
C ALA A 422 7.66 7.79 -2.23
N ALA A 423 8.31 6.66 -2.50
CA ALA A 423 7.63 5.38 -2.69
C ALA A 423 6.67 5.11 -1.53
N ALA A 424 5.48 4.57 -1.82
CA ALA A 424 4.58 4.10 -0.78
C ALA A 424 5.35 3.11 0.12
N PRO A 425 5.14 3.11 1.46
CA PRO A 425 5.86 2.22 2.36
C PRO A 425 5.76 0.77 1.92
N PHE A 426 6.92 0.17 1.64
CA PHE A 426 7.08 -1.26 1.85
C PHE A 426 6.85 -1.50 3.35
N ALA A 427 5.70 -2.08 3.69
CA ALA A 427 5.29 -2.43 5.04
C ALA A 427 5.70 -3.89 5.30
N PRO A 428 6.82 -4.15 5.97
CA PRO A 428 7.37 -5.51 5.99
C PRO A 428 6.55 -6.30 7.00
N GLY A 429 5.88 -7.33 6.48
CA GLY A 429 4.78 -8.04 7.13
C GLY A 429 3.60 -8.26 6.20
N GLN A 430 3.54 -7.55 5.06
CA GLN A 430 2.79 -8.02 3.90
C GLN A 430 3.63 -9.09 3.22
N THR A 431 3.08 -10.29 3.10
CA THR A 431 3.53 -11.25 2.09
C THR A 431 3.56 -10.53 0.73
N PRO A 432 4.50 -10.84 -0.17
CA PRO A 432 4.39 -10.40 -1.54
C PRO A 432 2.99 -10.75 -2.02
N ARG A 433 2.16 -9.73 -2.28
CA ARG A 433 0.71 -9.88 -2.37
C ARG A 433 0.32 -10.79 -3.51
N ARG A 434 1.19 -10.88 -4.53
CA ARG A 434 0.96 -11.65 -5.74
C ARG A 434 2.27 -12.03 -6.42
N HIS A 435 2.45 -13.32 -6.67
CA HIS A 435 3.40 -13.80 -7.67
C HIS A 435 2.90 -13.35 -9.05
N LEU A 436 3.71 -12.62 -9.81
CA LEU A 436 3.33 -12.16 -11.14
C LEU A 436 3.65 -13.20 -12.20
N TRP A 437 4.90 -13.64 -12.25
CA TRP A 437 5.38 -14.67 -13.16
C TRP A 437 6.78 -15.16 -12.75
N THR A 438 7.16 -16.31 -13.32
CA THR A 438 8.52 -16.85 -13.27
C THR A 438 8.95 -17.22 -14.68
N THR A 439 10.21 -16.99 -15.01
CA THR A 439 10.85 -17.49 -16.23
C THR A 439 12.23 -18.04 -15.90
N SER A 440 12.88 -18.68 -16.87
CA SER A 440 14.31 -18.97 -16.79
C SER A 440 15.06 -18.00 -17.69
N THR A 441 16.15 -17.44 -17.17
CA THR A 441 17.10 -16.64 -17.94
C THR A 441 17.91 -17.53 -18.90
N GLY A 442 17.94 -18.85 -18.68
CA GLY A 442 18.87 -19.76 -19.36
C GLY A 442 20.34 -19.54 -18.96
N VAL A 443 20.61 -18.63 -18.02
CA VAL A 443 21.94 -18.28 -17.53
C VAL A 443 22.09 -18.88 -16.13
N ARG A 444 22.81 -20.01 -16.05
CA ARG A 444 23.26 -20.59 -14.78
C ARG A 444 24.56 -19.92 -14.35
N ASP A 445 24.42 -18.75 -13.74
CA ASP A 445 25.56 -17.93 -13.34
C ASP A 445 25.37 -17.36 -11.95
N SER A 446 26.26 -17.76 -11.03
CA SER A 446 26.31 -17.25 -9.66
C SER A 446 26.71 -15.77 -9.58
N GLU A 447 27.22 -15.22 -10.68
CA GLU A 447 27.61 -13.81 -10.81
C GLU A 447 26.53 -12.96 -11.49
N ALA A 448 25.43 -13.57 -11.94
CA ALA A 448 24.34 -12.83 -12.56
C ALA A 448 23.66 -11.89 -11.55
N VAL A 449 23.33 -10.69 -12.03
CA VAL A 449 22.65 -9.66 -11.24
C VAL A 449 21.34 -9.26 -11.88
N VAL A 450 20.38 -8.87 -11.05
CA VAL A 450 19.05 -8.43 -11.46
C VAL A 450 18.83 -6.96 -11.08
N GLY A 451 18.13 -6.24 -11.94
CA GLY A 451 17.76 -4.84 -11.75
C GLY A 451 16.52 -4.45 -12.54
N PHE A 452 15.84 -3.40 -12.09
CA PHE A 452 14.74 -2.79 -12.86
C PHE A 452 15.26 -1.63 -13.70
N GLY A 453 14.81 -1.56 -14.96
CA GLY A 453 15.00 -0.44 -15.87
C GLY A 453 13.78 0.50 -15.91
N PRO A 454 13.68 1.40 -16.89
CA PRO A 454 12.55 2.30 -17.06
C PRO A 454 11.30 1.53 -17.49
N ASP A 455 10.14 2.18 -17.44
CA ASP A 455 8.85 1.66 -17.95
C ASP A 455 8.50 0.27 -17.42
N HIS A 456 8.91 -0.02 -16.18
CA HIS A 456 8.77 -1.33 -15.56
C HIS A 456 9.37 -2.44 -16.46
N THR A 457 10.60 -2.24 -16.90
CA THR A 457 11.42 -3.29 -17.51
C THR A 457 12.28 -3.96 -16.45
N LEU A 458 12.53 -5.24 -16.62
CA LEU A 458 13.40 -6.05 -15.79
C LEU A 458 14.62 -6.46 -16.61
N VAL A 459 15.78 -6.42 -15.98
CA VAL A 459 17.06 -6.69 -16.61
C VAL A 459 17.83 -7.71 -15.78
N VAL A 460 18.36 -8.73 -16.45
CA VAL A 460 19.36 -9.64 -15.88
C VAL A 460 20.66 -9.47 -16.65
N VAL A 461 21.76 -9.30 -15.92
CA VAL A 461 23.11 -9.18 -16.49
C VAL A 461 23.95 -10.36 -16.03
N ASP A 462 24.45 -11.16 -16.97
CA ASP A 462 25.32 -12.31 -16.70
C ASP A 462 26.77 -11.89 -16.37
N GLY A 463 27.60 -12.83 -15.88
CA GLY A 463 29.01 -12.62 -15.53
C GLY A 463 29.92 -12.24 -16.71
N ARG A 464 29.44 -12.33 -17.95
CA ARG A 464 30.12 -11.84 -19.16
C ARG A 464 29.60 -10.46 -19.59
N GLY A 465 28.67 -9.88 -18.85
CA GLY A 465 28.00 -8.62 -19.16
C GLY A 465 26.97 -8.74 -20.28
N GLY A 466 26.47 -9.94 -20.56
CA GLY A 466 25.32 -10.16 -21.41
C GLY A 466 24.05 -9.71 -20.70
N VAL A 467 23.17 -9.04 -21.42
CA VAL A 467 21.97 -8.39 -20.89
C VAL A 467 20.75 -9.08 -21.46
N GLN A 468 19.90 -9.62 -20.60
CA GLN A 468 18.57 -10.12 -20.94
C GLN A 468 17.50 -9.22 -20.33
N ARG A 469 16.38 -9.05 -21.03
CA ARG A 469 15.38 -8.04 -20.69
C ARG A 469 13.98 -8.62 -20.79
N TRP A 470 13.11 -8.18 -19.90
CA TRP A 470 11.68 -8.47 -19.92
C TRP A 470 10.90 -7.21 -19.58
N THR A 471 9.65 -7.14 -20.02
CA THR A 471 8.64 -6.29 -19.38
C THR A 471 8.26 -6.90 -18.02
N VAL A 472 7.72 -6.12 -17.10
CA VAL A 472 7.18 -6.66 -15.83
C VAL A 472 5.96 -7.56 -16.00
N SER A 473 5.39 -7.69 -17.19
CA SER A 473 4.36 -8.70 -17.50
C SER A 473 4.95 -10.03 -17.96
N GLY A 474 6.29 -10.13 -18.11
CA GLY A 474 7.00 -11.34 -18.49
C GLY A 474 7.29 -11.46 -19.99
N THR A 475 6.93 -10.45 -20.79
CA THR A 475 7.27 -10.44 -22.23
C THR A 475 8.76 -10.17 -22.40
N GLU A 476 9.48 -11.08 -23.05
CA GLU A 476 10.90 -10.93 -23.36
C GLU A 476 11.14 -9.76 -24.33
N LEU A 477 12.21 -9.01 -24.08
CA LEU A 477 12.64 -7.86 -24.85
C LEU A 477 14.03 -8.11 -25.44
N PRO A 478 14.39 -7.49 -26.58
CA PRO A 478 15.72 -7.61 -27.16
C PRO A 478 16.83 -7.26 -26.14
N GLY A 479 17.73 -8.21 -25.92
CA GLY A 479 18.89 -8.11 -25.07
C GLY A 479 20.19 -7.84 -25.84
N ALA A 480 21.32 -7.92 -25.14
CA ALA A 480 22.66 -7.78 -25.68
C ALA A 480 23.54 -8.98 -25.29
N GLY A 481 24.32 -9.53 -26.22
CA GLY A 481 25.30 -10.57 -25.87
C GLY A 481 26.44 -10.05 -24.99
N GLY A 482 26.96 -10.91 -24.12
CA GLY A 482 28.14 -10.62 -23.30
C GLY A 482 29.44 -10.57 -24.11
N ARG A 483 30.52 -10.07 -23.51
CA ARG A 483 31.86 -10.04 -24.11
C ARG A 483 32.96 -10.30 -23.08
N THR A 484 34.14 -10.69 -23.57
CA THR A 484 35.34 -10.88 -22.75
C THR A 484 36.17 -9.59 -22.68
N PRO A 485 36.85 -9.29 -21.55
CA PRO A 485 36.82 -10.01 -20.27
C PRO A 485 35.49 -9.84 -19.54
N GLY A 486 35.15 -10.76 -18.63
CA GLY A 486 33.90 -10.72 -17.85
C GLY A 486 33.81 -9.54 -16.88
N LEU A 487 32.77 -9.54 -16.04
CA LEU A 487 32.55 -8.51 -15.02
C LEU A 487 33.70 -8.47 -14.00
N ARG A 488 33.95 -7.31 -13.39
CA ARG A 488 34.76 -7.26 -12.16
C ARG A 488 34.02 -8.03 -11.05
N LEU A 489 34.75 -8.85 -10.27
CA LEU A 489 34.20 -9.55 -9.10
C LEU A 489 33.53 -8.55 -8.14
N GLY A 490 32.30 -8.84 -7.70
CA GLY A 490 31.58 -8.07 -6.67
C GLY A 490 30.40 -7.21 -7.13
N HIS A 491 29.59 -7.69 -8.09
CA HIS A 491 28.30 -7.10 -8.53
C HIS A 491 28.41 -5.68 -9.12
N GLN A 492 28.70 -5.56 -10.42
CA GLN A 492 28.93 -4.25 -11.05
C GLN A 492 28.21 -4.06 -12.38
N ALA A 493 26.94 -4.47 -12.44
CA ALA A 493 26.04 -3.96 -13.46
C ALA A 493 24.93 -3.13 -12.83
N LEU A 494 24.56 -2.04 -13.50
CA LEU A 494 23.49 -1.13 -13.08
C LEU A 494 22.55 -0.89 -14.24
N ALA A 495 21.25 -0.91 -13.97
CA ALA A 495 20.24 -0.49 -14.92
C ALA A 495 19.80 0.95 -14.60
N SER A 496 19.63 1.75 -15.65
CA SER A 496 19.08 3.10 -15.55
C SER A 496 17.56 3.06 -15.52
N SER A 497 16.93 3.82 -14.62
CA SER A 497 15.47 3.95 -14.55
C SER A 497 14.84 4.95 -15.53
N LEU A 498 15.63 5.70 -16.30
CA LEU A 498 15.11 6.70 -17.26
C LEU A 498 15.51 6.47 -18.72
N THR A 499 16.70 5.95 -18.98
CA THR A 499 17.32 6.01 -20.33
C THR A 499 17.40 4.65 -21.03
N HIS A 500 16.68 3.64 -20.54
CA HIS A 500 16.75 2.25 -21.00
C HIS A 500 18.19 1.80 -21.19
N SER A 501 19.05 2.11 -20.21
CA SER A 501 20.49 1.90 -20.33
C SER A 501 21.01 0.98 -19.24
N VAL A 502 22.06 0.22 -19.52
CA VAL A 502 22.73 -0.68 -18.60
C VAL A 502 24.21 -0.37 -18.61
N ALA A 503 24.76 -0.05 -17.44
CA ALA A 503 26.18 0.14 -17.25
C ALA A 503 26.81 -1.16 -16.72
N VAL A 504 27.94 -1.56 -17.29
CA VAL A 504 28.63 -2.81 -16.99
C VAL A 504 30.11 -2.52 -16.77
N ALA A 505 30.62 -2.73 -15.55
CA ALA A 505 32.02 -2.48 -15.26
C ALA A 505 32.92 -3.69 -15.57
N ARG A 506 33.97 -3.43 -16.33
CA ARG A 506 35.02 -4.35 -16.76
C ARG A 506 36.38 -3.93 -16.18
N PRO A 507 37.39 -4.81 -16.17
CA PRO A 507 38.68 -4.57 -15.52
C PRO A 507 39.38 -3.23 -15.83
N ASP A 508 39.14 -2.62 -16.98
CA ASP A 508 39.76 -1.37 -17.43
C ASP A 508 38.78 -0.39 -18.10
N GLU A 509 37.48 -0.70 -18.10
CA GLU A 509 36.47 0.11 -18.79
C GLU A 509 35.06 -0.06 -18.21
N LEU A 510 34.21 0.92 -18.45
CA LEU A 510 32.78 0.91 -18.19
C LEU A 510 32.04 0.87 -19.52
N ASP A 511 31.32 -0.21 -19.76
CA ASP A 511 30.38 -0.32 -20.87
C ASP A 511 29.07 0.37 -20.51
N ILE A 512 28.51 1.12 -21.44
CA ILE A 512 27.13 1.61 -21.34
C ILE A 512 26.37 1.12 -22.58
N LEU A 513 25.35 0.31 -22.34
CA LEU A 513 24.46 -0.27 -23.33
C LEU A 513 23.13 0.46 -23.28
N ARG A 514 22.69 1.06 -24.38
CA ARG A 514 21.39 1.72 -24.51
C ARG A 514 20.46 0.85 -25.34
N PHE A 515 19.20 0.82 -24.95
CA PHE A 515 18.15 0.04 -25.62
C PHE A 515 17.03 0.98 -26.09
N PRO A 516 17.11 1.53 -27.32
CA PRO A 516 16.09 2.41 -27.87
C PRO A 516 14.71 1.75 -27.99
N GLN A 517 13.64 2.55 -27.93
CA GLN A 517 12.26 2.05 -28.08
C GLN A 517 11.99 1.41 -29.46
N GLU A 518 12.69 1.83 -30.51
CA GLU A 518 12.54 1.31 -31.88
C GLU A 518 13.17 -0.08 -32.09
N GLY A 519 13.76 -0.67 -31.04
CA GLY A 519 14.39 -1.98 -31.06
C GLY A 519 15.88 -1.94 -31.42
N GLY A 520 16.67 -2.84 -30.82
CA GLY A 520 18.13 -2.91 -31.00
C GLY A 520 18.93 -2.57 -29.74
N VAL A 521 20.26 -2.61 -29.88
CA VAL A 521 21.23 -2.28 -28.82
C VAL A 521 22.25 -1.31 -29.36
N GLU A 522 22.33 -0.14 -28.73
CA GLU A 522 23.39 0.84 -28.98
C GLU A 522 24.46 0.69 -27.89
N ARG A 523 25.70 0.44 -28.32
CA ARG A 523 26.84 0.37 -27.39
C ARG A 523 27.60 1.69 -27.48
N MET A 524 27.66 2.42 -26.37
CA MET A 524 28.43 3.66 -26.28
C MET A 524 29.93 3.35 -26.26
N ALA A 525 30.75 4.37 -26.57
CA ALA A 525 32.19 4.27 -26.40
C ALA A 525 32.52 3.96 -24.92
N PRO A 526 33.34 2.93 -24.62
CA PRO A 526 33.62 2.57 -23.24
C PRO A 526 34.34 3.70 -22.49
N VAL A 527 33.91 3.97 -21.25
CA VAL A 527 34.62 4.92 -20.38
C VAL A 527 35.81 4.20 -19.76
N ARG A 528 37.02 4.72 -19.93
CA ARG A 528 38.20 4.11 -19.30
C ARG A 528 38.12 4.23 -17.78
N LEU A 529 38.29 3.08 -17.11
CA LEU A 529 38.35 2.99 -15.66
C LEU A 529 39.75 2.58 -15.25
N ALA A 530 40.27 3.15 -14.17
CA ALA A 530 41.50 2.62 -13.58
C ALA A 530 41.24 1.23 -12.96
N SER A 531 42.30 0.45 -12.78
CA SER A 531 42.22 -0.91 -12.24
C SER A 531 41.65 -0.96 -10.81
N ASP A 532 41.68 0.15 -10.09
CA ASP A 532 41.16 0.32 -8.72
C ASP A 532 39.79 1.01 -8.66
N HIS A 533 39.17 1.34 -9.81
CA HIS A 533 37.81 1.89 -9.84
C HIS A 533 36.76 0.79 -9.59
N PHE A 534 35.73 1.08 -8.81
CA PHE A 534 34.62 0.17 -8.54
C PHE A 534 33.31 0.85 -8.89
N LEU A 535 32.40 0.14 -9.55
CA LEU A 535 31.03 0.63 -9.75
C LEU A 535 30.23 0.52 -8.45
N ILE A 536 29.44 1.55 -8.15
CA ILE A 536 28.64 1.66 -6.93
C ILE A 536 27.19 1.32 -7.25
N THR A 537 26.61 0.42 -6.48
CA THR A 537 25.25 -0.04 -6.72
C THR A 537 24.20 0.94 -6.18
N SER A 538 23.53 1.65 -7.08
CA SER A 538 22.14 2.08 -6.90
C SER A 538 21.41 1.95 -8.24
N GLY A 539 20.18 1.44 -8.24
CA GLY A 539 19.33 1.58 -9.43
C GLY A 539 18.99 3.06 -9.57
N GLY A 540 19.06 3.65 -10.77
CA GLY A 540 18.83 5.09 -10.86
C GLY A 540 19.05 5.78 -12.19
N ASP A 541 19.04 7.10 -12.15
CA ASP A 541 19.16 8.02 -13.27
C ASP A 541 20.62 8.40 -13.55
N VAL A 542 21.51 8.07 -12.60
CA VAL A 542 22.96 8.24 -12.65
C VAL A 542 23.66 6.95 -12.18
N LEU A 543 24.94 6.82 -12.52
CA LEU A 543 25.81 5.77 -11.98
C LEU A 543 26.93 6.42 -11.18
N ALA A 544 27.61 5.67 -10.31
CA ALA A 544 28.82 6.18 -9.64
C ALA A 544 29.94 5.16 -9.66
N THR A 545 31.18 5.67 -9.75
CA THR A 545 32.41 4.89 -9.63
C THR A 545 33.29 5.45 -8.52
N HIS A 546 34.00 4.63 -7.76
CA HIS A 546 35.00 5.13 -6.81
C HIS A 546 36.36 4.44 -6.96
N ASP A 547 37.43 5.16 -6.65
CA ASP A 547 38.82 4.66 -6.67
C ASP A 547 39.44 4.54 -5.28
N ARG A 548 38.58 4.56 -4.25
CA ARG A 548 38.89 4.62 -2.81
C ARG A 548 39.47 5.95 -2.33
N LYS A 549 39.83 6.88 -3.22
CA LYS A 549 40.20 8.26 -2.88
C LYS A 549 39.07 9.23 -3.21
N GLN A 550 38.32 8.94 -4.26
CA GLN A 550 37.25 9.77 -4.77
C GLN A 550 36.11 8.89 -5.31
N LEU A 551 34.89 9.27 -4.98
CA LEU A 551 33.67 8.75 -5.58
C LEU A 551 33.18 9.77 -6.60
N THR A 552 32.90 9.33 -7.83
CA THR A 552 32.45 10.15 -8.95
C THR A 552 31.10 9.66 -9.45
N VAL A 553 30.08 10.51 -9.35
CA VAL A 553 28.75 10.35 -9.97
C VAL A 553 28.86 10.71 -11.45
N ARG A 554 28.25 9.92 -12.33
CA ARG A 554 28.35 9.99 -13.78
C ARG A 554 26.99 9.85 -14.45
N GLY A 555 26.82 10.44 -15.62
CA GLY A 555 25.62 10.29 -16.44
C GLY A 555 25.55 8.93 -17.13
N PHE A 556 24.34 8.39 -17.32
CA PHE A 556 24.13 7.19 -18.14
C PHE A 556 24.19 7.47 -19.65
N GLU A 557 24.14 8.74 -20.08
CA GLU A 557 24.14 9.06 -21.51
C GLU A 557 25.47 8.73 -22.17
N ASP A 558 26.57 9.10 -21.52
CA ASP A 558 27.94 9.02 -22.03
C ASP A 558 28.99 8.65 -20.97
N GLY A 559 28.58 8.49 -19.71
CA GLY A 559 29.49 8.22 -18.59
C GLY A 559 30.31 9.42 -18.11
N ALA A 560 29.98 10.63 -18.56
CA ALA A 560 30.63 11.86 -18.15
C ALA A 560 30.44 12.12 -16.65
N PRO A 561 31.46 12.63 -15.94
CA PRO A 561 31.37 12.95 -14.52
C PRO A 561 30.43 14.14 -14.27
N ILE A 562 29.49 13.97 -13.34
CA ILE A 562 28.52 14.99 -12.88
C ILE A 562 29.01 15.66 -11.60
N ALA A 563 29.48 14.86 -10.64
CA ALA A 563 29.93 15.33 -9.33
C ALA A 563 30.93 14.35 -8.73
N SER A 564 31.80 14.82 -7.85
CA SER A 564 32.72 13.94 -7.13
C SER A 564 32.86 14.36 -5.67
N VAL A 565 33.03 13.37 -4.78
CA VAL A 565 33.28 13.57 -3.36
C VAL A 565 34.51 12.77 -2.91
N PRO A 566 35.32 13.29 -1.97
CA PRO A 566 36.45 12.54 -1.43
C PRO A 566 35.97 11.33 -0.62
N CYS A 567 36.64 10.19 -0.78
CA CYS A 567 36.38 9.01 0.04
C CYS A 567 37.14 9.11 1.36
N PRO A 568 36.54 8.68 2.49
CA PRO A 568 37.28 8.54 3.74
C PRO A 568 38.37 7.47 3.63
N SER A 569 39.45 7.64 4.39
CA SER A 569 40.47 6.61 4.54
C SER A 569 39.86 5.35 5.14
N GLY A 570 40.09 4.20 4.51
CA GLY A 570 39.49 2.93 4.96
C GLY A 570 38.03 2.77 4.55
N LEU A 571 37.63 3.33 3.40
CA LEU A 571 36.31 3.09 2.80
C LEU A 571 36.00 1.58 2.73
N ALA A 572 34.94 1.18 3.43
CA ALA A 572 34.45 -0.19 3.52
C ALA A 572 33.25 -0.43 2.60
N ALA A 573 32.33 0.54 2.51
CA ALA A 573 31.16 0.47 1.63
C ALA A 573 30.77 1.86 1.12
N SER A 574 30.09 1.91 -0.02
CA SER A 574 29.53 3.13 -0.58
C SER A 574 28.20 2.87 -1.28
N ALA A 575 27.32 3.86 -1.26
CA ALA A 575 26.00 3.80 -1.90
C ALA A 575 25.54 5.22 -2.27
N ILE A 576 24.70 5.33 -3.29
CA ILE A 576 24.14 6.63 -3.75
C ILE A 576 22.63 6.51 -3.98
N SER A 577 21.89 7.62 -3.93
CA SER A 577 20.47 7.66 -4.33
C SER A 577 20.30 7.50 -5.83
N THR A 578 19.07 7.26 -6.31
CA THR A 578 18.78 7.09 -7.75
C THR A 578 19.23 8.29 -8.59
N ASP A 579 19.11 9.49 -8.06
CA ASP A 579 19.45 10.76 -8.71
C ASP A 579 20.86 11.27 -8.34
N GLY A 580 21.60 10.53 -7.52
CA GLY A 580 22.90 10.93 -6.98
C GLY A 580 22.86 12.16 -6.07
N SER A 581 21.69 12.60 -5.62
CA SER A 581 21.55 13.73 -4.69
C SER A 581 22.06 13.42 -3.29
N VAL A 582 22.10 12.15 -2.92
CA VAL A 582 22.64 11.67 -1.64
C VAL A 582 23.71 10.61 -1.91
N ILE A 583 24.88 10.79 -1.28
CA ILE A 583 26.00 9.87 -1.35
C ILE A 583 26.36 9.45 0.07
N ALA A 584 26.37 8.15 0.34
CA ALA A 584 26.78 7.59 1.61
C ALA A 584 28.11 6.83 1.45
N LEU A 585 29.05 7.12 2.34
CA LEU A 585 30.39 6.53 2.39
C LEU A 585 30.63 5.98 3.78
N ALA A 586 30.77 4.67 3.91
CA ALA A 586 31.01 4.02 5.19
C ALA A 586 32.47 3.63 5.34
N THR A 587 33.08 4.04 6.44
CA THR A 587 34.18 3.30 7.05
C THR A 587 33.61 2.20 7.93
N SER A 588 34.48 1.46 8.59
CA SER A 588 34.06 0.37 9.46
C SER A 588 33.27 0.82 10.67
N ARG A 589 33.44 2.08 11.14
CA ARG A 589 32.77 2.61 12.34
C ARG A 589 32.02 3.92 12.14
N SER A 590 32.03 4.47 10.93
CA SER A 590 31.33 5.72 10.65
C SER A 590 30.78 5.75 9.24
N VAL A 591 29.66 6.44 9.07
CA VAL A 591 29.01 6.71 7.78
C VAL A 591 28.99 8.21 7.55
N GLN A 592 29.61 8.64 6.46
CA GLN A 592 29.54 10.01 5.94
C GLN A 592 28.42 10.10 4.91
N ILE A 593 27.47 11.02 5.11
CA ILE A 593 26.34 11.26 4.21
C ILE A 593 26.51 12.64 3.59
N HIS A 594 26.81 12.68 2.30
CA HIS A 594 26.89 13.90 1.50
C HIS A 594 25.57 14.15 0.82
N ARG A 595 25.05 15.37 0.96
CA ARG A 595 23.82 15.84 0.30
C ARG A 595 24.21 16.90 -0.71
N ARG A 596 23.64 16.85 -1.91
CA ARG A 596 23.88 17.87 -2.93
C ARG A 596 23.45 19.24 -2.41
N GLY A 597 24.40 20.16 -2.27
CA GLY A 597 24.17 21.51 -1.73
C GLY A 597 23.94 21.58 -0.22
N GLY A 598 24.12 20.49 0.52
CA GLY A 598 23.97 20.43 1.99
C GLY A 598 25.29 20.21 2.72
N THR A 599 25.26 20.35 4.04
CA THR A 599 26.39 19.95 4.90
C THR A 599 26.49 18.43 4.98
N MET A 600 27.74 17.95 4.97
CA MET A 600 28.06 16.54 5.21
C MET A 600 27.67 16.15 6.64
N LEU A 601 27.00 15.01 6.78
CA LEU A 601 26.65 14.43 8.08
C LEU A 601 27.59 13.26 8.36
N THR A 602 28.03 13.12 9.61
CA THR A 602 28.80 11.95 10.06
C THR A 602 28.00 11.21 11.12
N LYS A 603 27.80 9.91 10.93
CA LYS A 603 27.08 9.03 11.83
C LYS A 603 28.01 7.93 12.32
N GLU A 604 27.99 7.66 13.62
CA GLU A 604 28.80 6.59 14.23
C GLU A 604 28.03 5.26 14.20
N THR A 605 28.78 4.17 14.02
CA THR A 605 28.27 2.79 14.04
C THR A 605 29.14 1.88 14.91
N GLU A 606 28.51 0.96 15.60
CA GLU A 606 29.17 -0.14 16.31
C GLU A 606 29.59 -1.21 15.29
N ASN A 607 30.88 -1.54 15.27
CA ASN A 607 31.40 -2.61 14.43
C ASN A 607 32.69 -3.17 15.02
N SER A 608 32.54 -4.32 15.65
CA SER A 608 33.62 -5.09 16.25
C SER A 608 33.38 -6.57 15.94
N LEU A 609 34.45 -7.34 15.72
CA LEU A 609 34.33 -8.77 15.45
C LEU A 609 34.04 -9.49 16.78
N PRO A 610 32.82 -10.03 17.03
CA PRO A 610 32.39 -10.44 18.36
C PRO A 610 33.24 -11.58 18.98
N TYR A 611 33.87 -12.39 18.13
CA TYR A 611 34.69 -13.55 18.48
C TYR A 611 36.20 -13.24 18.58
N LEU A 612 36.62 -12.00 18.29
CA LEU A 612 38.02 -11.55 18.37
C LEU A 612 38.18 -10.47 19.47
N ARG A 613 37.76 -10.81 20.70
CA ARG A 613 37.85 -9.90 21.87
C ARG A 613 39.27 -9.65 22.39
N SER A 614 40.28 -10.29 21.81
CA SER A 614 41.68 -10.03 22.15
C SER A 614 42.09 -8.65 21.60
N ARG A 615 42.47 -7.73 22.51
CA ARG A 615 42.99 -6.39 22.16
C ARG A 615 44.20 -6.45 21.21
N LEU A 616 45.00 -7.52 21.28
CA LEU A 616 46.19 -7.71 20.45
C LEU A 616 45.85 -8.02 18.98
N LEU A 617 44.75 -8.76 18.74
CA LEU A 617 44.31 -9.13 17.39
C LEU A 617 43.55 -7.99 16.67
N LYS A 618 42.89 -7.10 17.43
CA LYS A 618 42.20 -5.91 16.87
C LYS A 618 43.12 -4.90 16.17
N ALA A 619 44.42 -4.91 16.44
CA ALA A 619 45.39 -3.99 15.84
C ALA A 619 46.03 -4.52 14.53
N VAL A 620 45.89 -5.83 14.25
CA VAL A 620 46.59 -6.51 13.14
C VAL A 620 45.62 -7.00 12.06
N LEU A 621 44.33 -7.14 12.39
CA LEU A 621 43.32 -7.62 11.46
C LEU A 621 42.70 -6.46 10.66
N PRO A 622 42.37 -6.68 9.37
CA PRO A 622 41.69 -5.68 8.56
C PRO A 622 40.36 -5.29 9.22
N ASP A 623 39.98 -4.02 9.09
CA ASP A 623 38.76 -3.54 9.69
C ASP A 623 37.55 -4.35 9.18
N PRO A 624 36.58 -4.65 10.06
CA PRO A 624 35.38 -5.36 9.65
C PRO A 624 34.63 -4.57 8.58
N GLY A 625 34.25 -5.24 7.49
CA GLY A 625 33.37 -4.66 6.48
C GLY A 625 31.99 -4.25 7.04
N CYS A 626 31.25 -3.51 6.24
CA CYS A 626 29.85 -3.16 6.49
C CYS A 626 29.09 -3.15 5.15
N TRP A 627 27.77 -3.11 5.23
CA TRP A 627 26.89 -2.93 4.08
C TRP A 627 26.15 -1.62 4.20
N LEU A 628 26.03 -0.91 3.08
CA LEU A 628 25.45 0.41 3.03
C LEU A 628 24.43 0.47 1.91
N ALA A 629 23.29 1.10 2.17
CA ALA A 629 22.26 1.33 1.18
C ALA A 629 21.65 2.73 1.36
N VAL A 630 21.39 3.40 0.25
CA VAL A 630 20.66 4.67 0.21
C VAL A 630 19.32 4.41 -0.46
N SER A 631 18.24 4.99 0.07
CA SER A 631 16.92 4.83 -0.51
C SER A 631 16.82 5.48 -1.89
N PRO A 632 15.88 5.05 -2.75
CA PRO A 632 15.70 5.62 -4.09
C PRO A 632 15.67 7.15 -4.12
N SER A 633 14.87 7.77 -3.27
CA SER A 633 14.75 9.23 -3.15
C SER A 633 15.90 9.91 -2.39
N GLY A 634 16.79 9.14 -1.77
CA GLY A 634 17.80 9.64 -0.83
C GLY A 634 17.24 10.06 0.52
N SER A 635 15.97 9.75 0.84
CA SER A 635 15.35 10.09 2.12
C SER A 635 15.95 9.34 3.30
N HIS A 636 16.48 8.13 3.09
CA HIS A 636 17.06 7.30 4.13
C HIS A 636 18.43 6.73 3.73
N VAL A 637 19.29 6.56 4.73
CA VAL A 637 20.53 5.77 4.61
C VAL A 637 20.48 4.66 5.66
N GLY A 638 20.64 3.43 5.22
CA GLY A 638 20.74 2.27 6.11
C GLY A 638 22.12 1.64 6.06
N CYS A 639 22.62 1.24 7.23
CA CYS A 639 23.89 0.58 7.42
C CYS A 639 23.69 -0.72 8.21
N VAL A 640 24.35 -1.78 7.78
CA VAL A 640 24.43 -3.05 8.51
C VAL A 640 25.91 -3.34 8.77
N THR A 641 26.25 -3.54 10.02
CA THR A 641 27.59 -3.94 10.47
C THR A 641 27.58 -5.40 10.94
N PHE A 642 28.66 -5.87 11.56
CA PHE A 642 28.63 -7.17 12.24
C PHE A 642 27.92 -7.12 13.61
N GLU A 643 27.67 -5.93 14.15
CA GLU A 643 27.11 -5.77 15.50
C GLU A 643 25.74 -5.13 15.50
N GLU A 644 25.36 -4.39 14.46
CA GLU A 644 24.11 -3.66 14.44
C GLU A 644 23.54 -3.40 13.05
N VAL A 645 22.29 -2.98 13.05
CA VAL A 645 21.53 -2.48 11.92
C VAL A 645 21.05 -1.08 12.30
N VAL A 646 21.39 -0.08 11.50
CA VAL A 646 21.03 1.31 11.75
C VAL A 646 20.44 1.94 10.50
N VAL A 647 19.41 2.78 10.67
CA VAL A 647 18.83 3.57 9.59
C VAL A 647 18.66 5.00 10.06
N TRP A 648 19.07 5.94 9.21
CA TRP A 648 18.94 7.37 9.42
C TRP A 648 18.05 7.99 8.36
N SER A 649 17.20 8.94 8.78
CA SER A 649 16.53 9.87 7.89
C SER A 649 17.47 11.02 7.55
N VAL A 650 17.60 11.29 6.26
CA VAL A 650 18.53 12.29 5.70
C VAL A 650 17.96 13.71 5.79
N ALA A 651 16.63 13.83 5.84
CA ALA A 651 15.93 15.10 5.84
C ALA A 651 16.05 15.83 7.19
N ASP A 652 15.83 15.10 8.29
CA ASP A 652 15.82 15.63 9.66
C ASP A 652 17.00 15.16 10.53
N ASP A 653 17.97 14.46 9.92
CA ASP A 653 19.17 13.94 10.58
C ASP A 653 18.90 12.95 11.74
N ARG A 654 17.69 12.37 11.79
CA ARG A 654 17.24 11.51 12.87
C ARG A 654 17.57 10.05 12.63
N GLU A 655 17.99 9.34 13.67
CA GLU A 655 18.01 7.88 13.68
C GLU A 655 16.58 7.33 13.74
N VAL A 656 16.17 6.61 12.72
CA VAL A 656 14.81 6.04 12.62
C VAL A 656 14.76 4.60 13.10
N HIS A 657 15.88 3.88 13.07
CA HIS A 657 15.99 2.51 13.54
C HIS A 657 17.41 2.21 13.99
N ARG A 658 17.55 1.49 15.11
CA ARG A 658 18.78 0.85 15.54
C ARG A 658 18.45 -0.46 16.24
N SER A 659 19.15 -1.52 15.86
CA SER A 659 19.02 -2.84 16.47
C SER A 659 20.37 -3.53 16.52
N PRO A 660 20.79 -4.10 17.66
CA PRO A 660 21.94 -4.97 17.70
C PRO A 660 21.67 -6.27 16.91
N LEU A 661 22.72 -6.85 16.33
CA LEU A 661 22.72 -8.18 15.73
C LEU A 661 23.18 -9.21 16.75
N GLY A 662 22.44 -10.30 16.90
CA GLY A 662 22.86 -11.42 17.72
C GLY A 662 24.04 -12.18 17.10
N ASN A 663 24.83 -12.90 17.91
CA ASN A 663 26.02 -13.65 17.47
C ASN A 663 25.81 -14.50 16.20
N ARG A 664 24.63 -15.11 16.06
CA ARG A 664 24.26 -15.89 14.86
C ARG A 664 24.13 -14.99 13.62
N GLN A 665 23.45 -13.86 13.72
CA GLN A 665 23.29 -12.91 12.61
C GLN A 665 24.64 -12.29 12.22
N SER A 666 25.49 -11.97 13.22
CA SER A 666 26.87 -11.51 12.99
C SER A 666 27.71 -12.55 12.25
N ALA A 667 27.64 -13.82 12.66
CA ALA A 667 28.37 -14.91 12.01
C ALA A 667 27.82 -15.24 10.60
N GLU A 668 26.53 -15.01 10.37
CA GLU A 668 25.90 -15.12 9.05
C GLU A 668 26.34 -14.02 8.08
N GLY A 669 26.71 -12.83 8.59
CA GLY A 669 27.29 -11.74 7.80
C GLY A 669 28.75 -11.96 7.38
N LEU A 670 29.42 -13.02 7.87
CA LEU A 670 30.80 -13.31 7.49
C LEU A 670 30.87 -13.87 6.07
N GLY A 671 31.33 -13.02 5.16
CA GLY A 671 31.68 -13.32 3.76
C GLY A 671 30.88 -12.49 2.77
N ALA A 672 31.49 -11.47 2.17
CA ALA A 672 30.84 -10.48 1.28
C ALA A 672 30.22 -11.05 -0.03
N ALA A 673 30.56 -12.29 -0.40
CA ALA A 673 30.01 -12.91 -1.59
C ALA A 673 28.49 -13.11 -1.45
N GLN A 674 27.72 -12.69 -2.45
CA GLN A 674 26.26 -12.86 -2.53
C GLN A 674 25.48 -12.14 -1.43
N MET A 675 25.98 -10.97 -0.99
CA MET A 675 25.23 -10.08 -0.11
C MET A 675 24.79 -8.81 -0.83
N ARG A 676 23.51 -8.48 -0.67
CA ARG A 676 22.92 -7.24 -1.19
C ARG A 676 22.04 -6.61 -0.12
N LEU A 677 22.18 -5.30 0.04
CA LEU A 677 21.38 -4.49 0.95
C LEU A 677 20.60 -3.47 0.12
N VAL A 678 19.29 -3.39 0.36
CA VAL A 678 18.42 -2.39 -0.25
C VAL A 678 17.71 -1.62 0.85
N CYS A 679 17.70 -0.30 0.74
CA CYS A 679 16.96 0.60 1.61
C CYS A 679 15.76 1.17 0.84
N THR A 680 14.58 1.16 1.45
CA THR A 680 13.37 1.76 0.88
C THR A 680 13.20 3.20 1.36
N ASP A 681 12.35 3.98 0.70
CA ASP A 681 12.09 5.39 1.09
C ASP A 681 11.39 5.55 2.44
N THR A 682 11.02 4.44 3.08
CA THR A 682 10.43 4.41 4.42
C THR A 682 11.39 3.91 5.48
N GLY A 683 12.66 3.74 5.12
CA GLY A 683 13.71 3.29 6.04
C GLY A 683 13.67 1.79 6.30
N THR A 684 12.87 1.01 5.58
CA THR A 684 12.99 -0.46 5.64
C THR A 684 14.26 -0.92 4.94
N LEU A 685 14.99 -1.83 5.60
CA LEU A 685 16.08 -2.57 4.99
C LEU A 685 15.63 -3.97 4.54
N LEU A 686 16.07 -4.36 3.35
CA LEU A 686 16.01 -5.72 2.83
C LEU A 686 17.44 -6.20 2.58
N TRP A 687 17.78 -7.34 3.17
CA TRP A 687 19.14 -7.87 3.19
C TRP A 687 19.14 -9.30 2.67
N LEU A 688 19.72 -9.51 1.49
CA LEU A 688 20.05 -10.84 0.99
C LEU A 688 21.36 -11.26 1.65
N LYS A 689 21.30 -12.33 2.46
CA LYS A 689 22.46 -12.93 3.11
C LYS A 689 22.47 -14.44 2.92
N ARG A 690 23.55 -14.98 2.37
CA ARG A 690 23.70 -16.43 2.07
C ARG A 690 22.50 -17.01 1.31
N GLY A 691 22.06 -16.26 0.31
CA GLY A 691 20.90 -16.58 -0.54
C GLY A 691 19.54 -16.45 0.12
N ARG A 692 19.46 -15.95 1.36
CA ARG A 692 18.18 -15.73 2.07
C ARG A 692 17.89 -14.25 2.21
N LEU A 693 16.71 -13.84 1.76
CA LEU A 693 16.22 -12.47 1.90
C LEU A 693 15.57 -12.27 3.28
N VAL A 694 16.10 -11.34 4.06
CA VAL A 694 15.62 -10.98 5.39
C VAL A 694 15.33 -9.49 5.49
N CYS A 695 14.37 -9.12 6.34
CA CYS A 695 14.07 -7.73 6.66
C CYS A 695 14.51 -7.42 8.11
N PRO A 696 15.73 -6.91 8.34
CA PRO A 696 16.24 -6.74 9.70
C PRO A 696 15.55 -5.61 10.48
N THR A 697 14.91 -4.66 9.80
CA THR A 697 14.22 -3.52 10.43
C THR A 697 12.82 -3.87 10.96
N THR A 698 12.39 -5.14 10.86
CA THR A 698 11.09 -5.60 11.37
C THR A 698 11.20 -6.75 12.37
N GLY A 699 10.70 -6.49 13.58
CA GLY A 699 10.70 -7.42 14.70
C GLY A 699 12.08 -7.60 15.34
N PRO A 700 12.14 -8.17 16.56
CA PRO A 700 13.38 -8.29 17.33
C PRO A 700 14.42 -9.29 16.78
N ALA A 701 14.12 -10.00 15.69
CA ALA A 701 15.02 -11.00 15.08
C ALA A 701 15.20 -10.85 13.55
N GLY A 702 14.55 -9.85 12.94
CA GLY A 702 14.37 -9.75 11.49
C GLY A 702 13.40 -10.80 10.95
N THR A 703 12.51 -10.39 10.05
CA THR A 703 11.55 -11.32 9.42
C THR A 703 12.18 -11.93 8.17
N GLN A 704 12.31 -13.26 8.11
CA GLN A 704 12.61 -13.95 6.86
C GLN A 704 11.37 -13.89 5.96
N LEU A 705 11.51 -13.40 4.73
CA LEU A 705 10.37 -13.36 3.81
C LEU A 705 9.98 -14.79 3.42
N GLN A 706 8.67 -15.04 3.26
CA GLN A 706 8.07 -16.37 3.03
C GLN A 706 8.55 -17.08 1.74
N GLN A 707 9.30 -16.37 0.89
CA GLN A 707 9.90 -16.83 -0.35
C GLN A 707 11.14 -17.72 -0.05
N SER A 708 10.95 -18.91 0.50
CA SER A 708 12.06 -19.83 0.86
C SER A 708 12.69 -20.49 -0.37
N GLY A 709 13.63 -19.79 -1.00
CA GLY A 709 14.59 -20.28 -1.99
C GLY A 709 16.00 -19.76 -1.68
N TYR A 710 17.02 -20.24 -2.40
CA TYR A 710 18.36 -19.68 -2.37
C TYR A 710 18.54 -18.77 -3.59
N TYR A 711 18.68 -17.46 -3.35
CA TYR A 711 18.81 -16.46 -4.42
C TYR A 711 20.26 -16.00 -4.59
N ASN A 712 20.68 -15.82 -5.84
CA ASN A 712 21.95 -15.17 -6.15
C ASN A 712 21.84 -13.65 -5.97
N ASP A 713 20.70 -13.07 -6.35
CA ASP A 713 20.48 -11.63 -6.32
C ASP A 713 18.99 -11.28 -6.23
N PHE A 714 18.69 -10.05 -5.84
CA PHE A 714 17.35 -9.49 -5.85
C PHE A 714 17.35 -8.00 -6.17
N ALA A 715 16.25 -7.50 -6.74
CA ALA A 715 16.04 -6.08 -6.98
C ALA A 715 14.64 -5.65 -6.55
N LEU A 716 14.51 -4.37 -6.25
CA LEU A 716 13.21 -3.71 -6.06
C LEU A 716 13.02 -2.68 -7.17
N SER A 717 11.78 -2.51 -7.64
CA SER A 717 11.42 -1.39 -8.49
C SER A 717 11.60 -0.06 -7.75
N ARG A 718 11.73 1.04 -8.49
CA ARG A 718 11.93 2.39 -7.92
C ARG A 718 10.84 2.77 -6.91
N ASP A 719 9.61 2.39 -7.17
CA ASP A 719 8.45 2.62 -6.29
C ASP A 719 8.30 1.58 -5.18
N GLY A 720 9.24 0.62 -5.11
CA GLY A 720 9.26 -0.44 -4.12
C GLY A 720 8.10 -1.42 -4.21
N LYS A 721 7.29 -1.40 -5.28
CA LYS A 721 6.08 -2.25 -5.46
C LYS A 721 6.36 -3.61 -6.08
N LEU A 722 7.50 -3.78 -6.73
CA LEU A 722 7.89 -5.02 -7.38
C LEU A 722 9.22 -5.49 -6.81
N ALA A 723 9.31 -6.80 -6.57
CA ALA A 723 10.55 -7.48 -6.25
C ALA A 723 10.86 -8.50 -7.33
N ALA A 724 12.08 -8.47 -7.85
CA ALA A 724 12.60 -9.51 -8.71
C ALA A 724 13.63 -10.34 -7.93
N LEU A 725 13.48 -11.65 -7.95
CA LEU A 725 14.37 -12.61 -7.30
C LEU A 725 15.00 -13.49 -8.37
N LEU A 726 16.34 -13.59 -8.33
CA LEU A 726 17.13 -14.42 -9.24
C LEU A 726 17.78 -15.55 -8.45
N ASP A 727 17.44 -16.81 -8.77
CA ASP A 727 18.00 -17.99 -8.12
C ASP A 727 19.29 -18.52 -8.78
N SER A 728 19.93 -19.49 -8.13
CA SER A 728 21.19 -20.08 -8.58
C SER A 728 21.11 -20.88 -9.88
N GLU A 729 19.91 -21.31 -10.27
CA GLU A 729 19.66 -22.06 -11.50
C GLU A 729 19.26 -21.15 -12.66
N GLY A 730 19.29 -19.83 -12.47
CA GLY A 730 18.84 -18.85 -13.44
C GLY A 730 17.32 -18.70 -13.50
N GLY A 731 16.60 -19.17 -12.48
CA GLY A 731 15.18 -18.88 -12.30
C GLY A 731 14.98 -17.44 -11.87
N LEU A 732 14.17 -16.71 -12.63
CA LEU A 732 13.81 -15.32 -12.39
C LEU A 732 12.34 -15.26 -12.03
N SER A 733 12.02 -14.77 -10.84
CA SER A 733 10.64 -14.60 -10.38
C SER A 733 10.36 -13.14 -10.03
N VAL A 734 9.19 -12.66 -10.43
CA VAL A 734 8.73 -11.29 -10.14
C VAL A 734 7.50 -11.35 -9.25
N TRP A 735 7.53 -10.52 -8.23
CA TRP A 735 6.54 -10.46 -7.17
C TRP A 735 6.07 -9.02 -6.99
N GLU A 736 4.79 -8.85 -6.71
CA GLU A 736 4.27 -7.62 -6.14
C GLU A 736 4.53 -7.63 -4.63
N THR A 737 5.20 -6.60 -4.11
CA THR A 737 5.69 -6.51 -2.72
C THR A 737 4.63 -6.05 -1.73
#